data_AF-A0AAX6MK00-F1
#
_entry.id   AF-A0AAX6MK00-F1
#
_cell.length_a   1.000
_cell.length_b   1.000
_cell.length_c   1.000
_cell.angle_alpha   90.00
_cell.angle_beta   90.00
_cell.angle_gamma   90.00
#
_symmetry.space_group_name_H-M   'P 1'
#
loop_
_entity.id
_entity.type
_entity.pdbx_description
1 polymer ?
#
loop_
_entity_poly.entity_id
_entity_poly.type
_entity_poly.pdbx_seq_one_letter_code
_entity_poly.pdbx_strand_id
1 'polypeptide(L)'
;MEVDSELGSHRLALIKAVRSLDEDGTIGLPDKIQRLWALHSATKSTMFHGVEENILRWLFKNMSGKTEDAEQVRRYPLTWSLLSHIFPRIPAQTLGRSLASLRFVSVLHQTIGDITTARKHSSTTSVQTNGVTSDNPKKRKRDDNYPSNIEELRTPMGCIKSATEIFKALGSLLNQGAGYTVASGPERRVGAEHIKSLFSSSNEETRDIAAGLLLTCDRAMSVHEYGLSGDQERWIKVITTLWNLRVHNKDDSLEFARHLYVPACSILTRLRGLAGVAPIIVASDATKGLWIRQLEQFLSAYFVRPARHTFAADGNMEVLETALNLSKRNAGGSAIVTWDVAARMPRDSSNPKSKAEHSSWAQNVFTILLKAIQPLESSIRNQVIIQLLDTAIQANSVPNTAALQTVCREHGLETDGTDWKLISKALACDADVFLMDDSLLENVFGRISSLSSHDPNTRETVVKDVVIPLEDAFTKARNFSSFIQKWYECLAESPGESLDQSIWVDDEIRKHLAGILPSTLTSTQLLRVLENLDSSDTPSGALLVVLDGISAGITEEEFTTTADSKIFSALFNDKTYKNIPSSILSLRWRIAGRMASWETSEEVDRLWAELKSALKRILKKGALSDPETFEAFKCCHKIWLANYPGGKHQADLAKLTLKFLERVSSDMKANTELSTSRPYIDYVFRFLPRLADIPKGEAVDLKDLIVDLFSQTEQHHIISKDTLLNDALRPLLQNFDCEDSEALIDALISKPLDGLDNKESESGWTQPRGLSTLLVLLDFPREALTKGRRKRIISSWKHWRSEIADRASRDSLFAVTVLRLLVKVMQQPTFYEVRCHP
;
A
#
# COMPACT_ATOMS: atom_id res chain seq x y z
N MET A 1 23.34 -58.55 -26.36
CA MET A 1 22.60 -59.81 -26.14
C MET A 1 22.31 -60.11 -24.67
N GLU A 2 22.90 -59.41 -23.68
CA GLU A 2 22.58 -59.61 -22.25
C GLU A 2 21.41 -58.75 -21.73
N VAL A 3 21.01 -57.68 -22.43
CA VAL A 3 19.90 -56.81 -22.01
C VAL A 3 18.53 -57.47 -22.21
N ASP A 4 18.39 -58.41 -23.15
CA ASP A 4 17.11 -59.08 -23.45
C ASP A 4 16.74 -60.20 -22.46
N SER A 5 17.70 -60.74 -21.70
CA SER A 5 17.47 -61.86 -20.78
C SER A 5 16.85 -61.42 -19.44
N GLU A 6 17.26 -60.27 -18.90
CA GLU A 6 16.69 -59.72 -17.67
C GLU A 6 15.25 -59.23 -17.88
N LEU A 7 14.97 -58.64 -19.05
CA LEU A 7 13.63 -58.17 -19.45
C LEU A 7 12.60 -59.30 -19.56
N GLY A 8 12.99 -60.47 -20.09
CA GLY A 8 12.14 -61.66 -20.15
C GLY A 8 11.81 -62.25 -18.76
N SER A 9 12.76 -62.17 -17.83
CA SER A 9 12.62 -62.70 -16.46
C SER A 9 11.59 -61.92 -15.63
N HIS A 10 11.67 -60.58 -15.64
CA HIS A 10 10.74 -59.72 -14.90
C HIS A 10 9.29 -59.84 -15.42
N ARG A 11 9.14 -59.99 -16.73
CA ARG A 11 7.84 -60.23 -17.39
C ARG A 11 7.19 -61.54 -16.95
N LEU A 12 7.97 -62.63 -16.94
CA LEU A 12 7.46 -63.95 -16.54
C LEU A 12 7.13 -63.97 -15.04
N ALA A 13 7.90 -63.23 -14.22
CA ALA A 13 7.64 -63.06 -12.79
C ALA A 13 6.33 -62.30 -12.52
N LEU A 14 6.03 -61.24 -13.28
CA LEU A 14 4.75 -60.50 -13.15
C LEU A 14 3.54 -61.38 -13.51
N ILE A 15 3.61 -62.14 -14.61
CA ILE A 15 2.52 -63.05 -15.03
C ILE A 15 2.29 -64.14 -13.98
N LYS A 16 3.36 -64.72 -13.42
CA LYS A 16 3.27 -65.71 -12.34
C LYS A 16 2.65 -65.10 -11.07
N ALA A 17 3.10 -63.90 -10.68
CA ALA A 17 2.56 -63.21 -9.51
C ALA A 17 1.06 -62.89 -9.67
N VAL A 18 0.62 -62.47 -10.86
CA VAL A 18 -0.82 -62.19 -11.13
C VAL A 18 -1.65 -63.47 -11.10
N ARG A 19 -1.12 -64.60 -11.56
CA ARG A 19 -1.82 -65.90 -11.52
C ARG A 19 -1.96 -66.45 -10.10
N SER A 20 -1.00 -66.18 -9.20
CA SER A 20 -1.05 -66.67 -7.81
C SER A 20 -1.77 -65.74 -6.83
N LEU A 21 -2.38 -64.63 -7.30
CA LEU A 21 -3.00 -63.61 -6.43
C LEU A 21 -4.13 -64.15 -5.53
N ASP A 22 -4.96 -65.05 -6.08
CA ASP A 22 -6.07 -65.71 -5.37
C ASP A 22 -5.62 -67.00 -4.62
N GLU A 23 -4.42 -67.52 -4.89
CA GLU A 23 -3.93 -68.81 -4.36
C GLU A 23 -3.07 -68.65 -3.08
N ASP A 24 -2.32 -67.55 -2.94
CA ASP A 24 -1.41 -67.33 -1.81
C ASP A 24 -2.11 -66.64 -0.61
N GLY A 25 -2.84 -67.40 0.22
CA GLY A 25 -3.51 -66.87 1.43
C GLY A 25 -2.59 -66.46 2.59
N THR A 26 -1.30 -66.77 2.50
CA THR A 26 -0.30 -66.58 3.57
C THR A 26 0.37 -65.20 3.59
N ILE A 27 0.26 -64.44 2.50
CA ILE A 27 0.86 -63.11 2.33
C ILE A 27 -0.22 -62.04 2.55
N GLY A 28 0.07 -61.04 3.40
CA GLY A 28 -0.85 -59.92 3.64
C GLY A 28 -1.16 -59.11 2.37
N LEU A 29 -2.36 -58.52 2.31
CA LEU A 29 -2.79 -57.70 1.16
C LEU A 29 -1.80 -56.56 0.82
N PRO A 30 -1.25 -55.78 1.78
CA PRO A 30 -0.25 -54.74 1.47
C PRO A 30 1.03 -55.29 0.83
N ASP A 31 1.51 -56.45 1.28
CA ASP A 31 2.73 -57.09 0.76
C ASP A 31 2.51 -57.60 -0.68
N LYS A 32 1.32 -58.14 -0.97
CA LYS A 32 0.92 -58.49 -2.34
C LYS A 32 0.93 -57.26 -3.26
N ILE A 33 0.39 -56.13 -2.79
CA ILE A 33 0.37 -54.87 -3.56
C ILE A 33 1.80 -54.32 -3.76
N GLN A 34 2.66 -54.40 -2.76
CA GLN A 34 4.06 -53.99 -2.88
C GLN A 34 4.84 -54.87 -3.87
N ARG A 35 4.61 -56.19 -3.85
CA ARG A 35 5.19 -57.13 -4.82
C ARG A 35 4.71 -56.83 -6.23
N LEU A 36 3.42 -56.56 -6.42
CA LEU A 36 2.85 -56.15 -7.71
C LEU A 36 3.47 -54.84 -8.21
N TRP A 37 3.57 -53.83 -7.35
CA TRP A 37 4.19 -52.55 -7.67
C TRP A 37 5.66 -52.70 -8.10
N ALA A 38 6.46 -53.43 -7.33
CA ALA A 38 7.88 -53.65 -7.64
C ALA A 38 8.08 -54.35 -8.99
N LEU A 39 7.29 -55.40 -9.26
CA LEU A 39 7.36 -56.13 -10.53
C LEU A 39 6.84 -55.29 -11.71
N HIS A 40 5.75 -54.54 -11.52
CA HIS A 40 5.13 -53.75 -12.58
C HIS A 40 5.92 -52.47 -12.92
N SER A 41 6.56 -51.84 -11.93
CA SER A 41 7.44 -50.68 -12.14
C SER A 41 8.76 -51.06 -12.82
N ALA A 42 9.28 -52.27 -12.59
CA ALA A 42 10.49 -52.78 -13.24
C ALA A 42 10.28 -53.16 -14.72
N THR A 43 9.06 -53.51 -15.14
CA THR A 43 8.74 -53.81 -16.54
C THR A 43 8.63 -52.53 -17.41
N LYS A 44 9.54 -52.38 -18.40
CA LYS A 44 9.48 -51.30 -19.42
C LYS A 44 8.25 -51.45 -20.32
N SER A 45 7.74 -50.29 -20.79
CA SER A 45 6.56 -50.03 -21.65
C SER A 45 6.31 -51.08 -22.75
N THR A 46 5.76 -52.21 -22.36
CA THR A 46 5.22 -53.24 -23.25
C THR A 46 3.77 -53.42 -22.83
N MET A 47 2.84 -53.21 -23.77
CA MET A 47 1.40 -53.17 -23.48
C MET A 47 0.90 -54.60 -23.22
N PHE A 48 0.55 -54.94 -21.96
CA PHE A 48 0.08 -56.27 -21.56
C PHE A 48 -1.37 -56.24 -21.06
N HIS A 49 -2.29 -55.78 -21.92
CA HIS A 49 -3.66 -55.46 -21.53
C HIS A 49 -4.34 -56.50 -20.62
N GLY A 50 -4.16 -57.80 -20.89
CA GLY A 50 -4.74 -58.86 -20.05
C GLY A 50 -4.16 -58.99 -18.64
N VAL A 51 -2.86 -58.73 -18.44
CA VAL A 51 -2.23 -58.76 -17.11
C VAL A 51 -2.68 -57.55 -16.29
N GLU A 52 -2.66 -56.37 -16.91
CA GLU A 52 -3.14 -55.13 -16.30
C GLU A 52 -4.63 -55.18 -15.96
N GLU A 53 -5.47 -55.74 -16.83
CA GLU A 53 -6.90 -55.97 -16.55
C GLU A 53 -7.13 -56.93 -15.38
N ASN A 54 -6.33 -57.99 -15.26
CA ASN A 54 -6.46 -58.94 -14.15
C ASN A 54 -6.04 -58.31 -12.82
N ILE A 55 -4.98 -57.49 -12.81
CA ILE A 55 -4.61 -56.69 -11.63
C ILE A 55 -5.75 -55.73 -11.27
N LEU A 56 -6.33 -55.05 -12.26
CA LEU A 56 -7.47 -54.14 -12.07
C LEU A 56 -8.66 -54.88 -11.41
N ARG A 57 -9.10 -56.01 -11.98
CA ARG A 57 -10.21 -56.81 -11.42
C ARG A 57 -9.91 -57.28 -9.99
N TRP A 58 -8.69 -57.75 -9.73
CA TRP A 58 -8.29 -58.20 -8.41
C TRP A 58 -8.29 -57.06 -7.38
N LEU A 59 -7.76 -55.90 -7.71
CA LEU A 59 -7.78 -54.73 -6.83
C LEU A 59 -9.22 -54.31 -6.49
N PHE A 60 -10.10 -54.20 -7.48
CA PHE A 60 -11.49 -53.80 -7.24
C PHE A 60 -12.29 -54.83 -6.46
N LYS A 61 -12.02 -56.12 -6.64
CA LYS A 61 -12.58 -57.20 -5.81
C LYS A 61 -12.22 -57.01 -4.33
N ASN A 62 -10.97 -56.66 -4.04
CA ASN A 62 -10.50 -56.45 -2.66
C ASN A 62 -10.83 -55.06 -2.07
N MET A 63 -11.13 -54.06 -2.91
CA MET A 63 -11.63 -52.75 -2.46
C MET A 63 -13.13 -52.72 -2.20
N SER A 64 -13.88 -53.72 -2.67
CA SER A 64 -15.34 -53.76 -2.58
C SER A 64 -15.81 -54.19 -1.18
N GLY A 65 -16.80 -53.47 -0.62
CA GLY A 65 -17.43 -53.82 0.66
C GLY A 65 -16.98 -52.96 1.84
N LYS A 66 -17.51 -53.26 3.04
CA LYS A 66 -17.30 -52.45 4.27
C LYS A 66 -16.35 -53.12 5.27
N THR A 67 -15.60 -54.14 4.86
CA THR A 67 -14.64 -54.83 5.74
C THR A 67 -13.41 -53.95 6.00
N GLU A 68 -12.73 -54.22 7.10
CA GLU A 68 -11.50 -53.51 7.47
C GLU A 68 -10.38 -53.72 6.43
N ASP A 69 -10.24 -54.93 5.92
CA ASP A 69 -9.31 -55.25 4.83
C ASP A 69 -9.60 -54.44 3.56
N ALA A 70 -10.89 -54.27 3.21
CA ALA A 70 -11.28 -53.48 2.05
C ALA A 70 -10.99 -51.98 2.26
N GLU A 71 -11.22 -51.46 3.47
CA GLU A 71 -10.82 -50.10 3.85
C GLU A 71 -9.30 -49.92 3.78
N GLN A 72 -8.53 -50.88 4.29
CA GLN A 72 -7.07 -50.86 4.26
C GLN A 72 -6.56 -50.75 2.82
N VAL A 73 -7.09 -51.57 1.90
CA VAL A 73 -6.71 -51.52 0.48
C VAL A 73 -7.11 -50.18 -0.18
N ARG A 74 -8.30 -49.65 0.13
CA ARG A 74 -8.77 -48.33 -0.37
C ARG A 74 -7.94 -47.18 0.14
N ARG A 75 -7.48 -47.21 1.40
CA ARG A 75 -6.63 -46.17 1.99
C ARG A 75 -5.16 -46.32 1.62
N TYR A 76 -4.69 -47.50 1.22
CA TYR A 76 -3.26 -47.71 0.97
C TYR A 76 -2.78 -46.92 -0.27
N PRO A 77 -1.86 -45.94 -0.14
CA PRO A 77 -1.52 -45.05 -1.26
C PRO A 77 -0.94 -45.79 -2.46
N LEU A 78 -0.19 -46.87 -2.23
CA LEU A 78 0.43 -47.68 -3.28
C LEU A 78 -0.61 -48.34 -4.19
N THR A 79 -1.80 -48.66 -3.68
CA THR A 79 -2.94 -49.14 -4.47
C THR A 79 -3.27 -48.16 -5.59
N TRP A 80 -3.36 -46.87 -5.25
CA TRP A 80 -3.71 -45.81 -6.19
C TRP A 80 -2.54 -45.42 -7.09
N SER A 81 -1.29 -45.48 -6.60
CA SER A 81 -0.11 -45.35 -7.44
C SER A 81 -0.10 -46.42 -8.54
N LEU A 82 -0.37 -47.67 -8.17
CA LEU A 82 -0.45 -48.79 -9.10
C LEU A 82 -1.56 -48.55 -10.14
N LEU A 83 -2.76 -48.13 -9.72
CA LEU A 83 -3.85 -47.77 -10.63
C LEU A 83 -3.48 -46.64 -11.59
N SER A 84 -2.81 -45.58 -11.10
CA SER A 84 -2.33 -44.46 -11.93
C SER A 84 -1.39 -44.90 -13.05
N HIS A 85 -0.62 -45.96 -12.83
CA HIS A 85 0.30 -46.55 -13.82
C HIS A 85 -0.37 -47.57 -14.75
N ILE A 86 -1.40 -48.27 -14.26
CA ILE A 86 -2.16 -49.26 -15.03
C ILE A 86 -3.11 -48.58 -16.01
N PHE A 87 -3.80 -47.51 -15.60
CA PHE A 87 -4.80 -46.87 -16.46
C PHE A 87 -4.25 -46.55 -17.86
N PRO A 88 -3.08 -45.90 -18.05
CA PRO A 88 -2.59 -45.54 -19.40
C PRO A 88 -2.17 -46.72 -20.26
N ARG A 89 -2.02 -47.91 -19.67
CA ARG A 89 -1.58 -49.13 -20.35
C ARG A 89 -2.75 -49.97 -20.87
N ILE A 90 -3.99 -49.68 -20.47
CA ILE A 90 -5.20 -50.36 -20.96
C ILE A 90 -5.88 -49.47 -22.01
N PRO A 91 -6.36 -49.99 -23.16
CA PRO A 91 -7.05 -49.18 -24.16
C PRO A 91 -8.33 -48.58 -23.57
N ALA A 92 -8.60 -47.31 -23.86
CA ALA A 92 -9.68 -46.54 -23.22
C ALA A 92 -11.07 -47.24 -23.28
N GLN A 93 -11.38 -47.91 -24.40
CA GLN A 93 -12.65 -48.64 -24.56
C GLN A 93 -12.76 -49.85 -23.63
N THR A 94 -11.69 -50.65 -23.53
CA THR A 94 -11.65 -51.82 -22.63
C THR A 94 -11.58 -51.39 -21.17
N LEU A 95 -10.84 -50.32 -20.88
CA LEU A 95 -10.76 -49.73 -19.54
C LEU A 95 -12.13 -49.23 -19.08
N GLY A 96 -12.82 -48.42 -19.89
CA GLY A 96 -14.15 -47.89 -19.55
C GLY A 96 -15.17 -48.98 -19.26
N ARG A 97 -15.22 -50.04 -20.08
CA ARG A 97 -16.10 -51.20 -19.86
C ARG A 97 -15.73 -51.96 -18.58
N SER A 98 -14.44 -52.19 -18.35
CA SER A 98 -13.97 -52.88 -17.15
C SER A 98 -14.32 -52.09 -15.88
N LEU A 99 -14.08 -50.78 -15.86
CA LEU A 99 -14.42 -49.91 -14.73
C LEU A 99 -15.93 -49.85 -14.46
N ALA A 100 -16.77 -49.86 -15.50
CA ALA A 100 -18.22 -49.95 -15.35
C ALA A 100 -18.63 -51.27 -14.68
N SER A 101 -18.11 -52.41 -15.18
CA SER A 101 -18.41 -53.73 -14.62
C SER A 101 -17.96 -53.88 -13.15
N LEU A 102 -16.88 -53.18 -12.78
CA LEU A 102 -16.29 -53.20 -11.45
C LEU A 102 -16.88 -52.14 -10.50
N ARG A 103 -17.92 -51.41 -10.93
CA ARG A 103 -18.57 -50.32 -10.15
C ARG A 103 -17.57 -49.30 -9.60
N PHE A 104 -16.62 -48.87 -10.44
CA PHE A 104 -15.54 -47.96 -10.07
C PHE A 104 -16.00 -46.72 -9.29
N VAL A 105 -17.06 -46.05 -9.75
CA VAL A 105 -17.56 -44.81 -9.13
C VAL A 105 -18.01 -45.04 -7.69
N SER A 106 -18.68 -46.16 -7.41
CA SER A 106 -19.12 -46.50 -6.05
C SER A 106 -17.94 -46.79 -5.12
N VAL A 107 -16.93 -47.54 -5.60
CA VAL A 107 -15.70 -47.80 -4.84
C VAL A 107 -14.91 -46.50 -4.59
N LEU A 108 -14.86 -45.61 -5.58
CA LEU A 108 -14.24 -44.29 -5.44
C LEU A 108 -15.00 -43.45 -4.41
N HIS A 109 -16.33 -43.37 -4.49
CA HIS A 109 -17.16 -42.65 -3.53
C HIS A 109 -16.92 -43.13 -2.09
N GLN A 110 -16.89 -44.45 -1.88
CA GLN A 110 -16.55 -45.03 -0.59
C GLN A 110 -15.13 -44.67 -0.14
N THR A 111 -14.15 -44.73 -1.04
CA THR A 111 -12.76 -44.33 -0.74
C THR A 111 -12.68 -42.87 -0.31
N ILE A 112 -13.40 -41.97 -0.98
CA ILE A 112 -13.44 -40.54 -0.62
C ILE A 112 -14.09 -40.36 0.76
N GLY A 113 -15.17 -41.10 1.06
CA GLY A 113 -15.76 -41.14 2.41
C GLY A 113 -14.77 -41.57 3.49
N ASP A 114 -13.95 -42.59 3.21
CA ASP A 114 -12.93 -43.09 4.12
C ASP A 114 -11.84 -42.02 4.38
N ILE A 115 -11.27 -41.40 3.35
CA ILE A 115 -10.19 -40.40 3.54
C ILE A 115 -10.69 -39.08 4.14
N THR A 116 -11.97 -38.76 3.98
CA THR A 116 -12.62 -37.60 4.60
C THR A 116 -13.08 -37.86 6.05
N THR A 117 -12.78 -39.01 6.64
CA THR A 117 -13.04 -39.32 8.06
C THR A 117 -11.75 -39.75 8.76
N ALA A 118 -10.88 -38.78 9.09
CA ALA A 118 -9.64 -39.04 9.82
C ALA A 118 -9.93 -39.27 11.32
N ARG A 119 -9.27 -40.25 11.94
CA ARG A 119 -9.37 -40.52 13.39
C ARG A 119 -8.25 -39.76 14.11
N LYS A 120 -8.59 -38.96 15.13
CA LYS A 120 -7.60 -38.37 16.03
C LYS A 120 -7.11 -39.46 16.99
N HIS A 121 -5.79 -39.59 17.17
CA HIS A 121 -5.23 -40.49 18.19
C HIS A 121 -5.77 -40.08 19.56
N SER A 122 -6.61 -40.93 20.17
CA SER A 122 -6.92 -40.82 21.59
C SER A 122 -5.71 -41.30 22.38
N SER A 123 -4.91 -40.37 22.88
CA SER A 123 -3.89 -40.64 23.89
C SER A 123 -4.57 -40.95 25.23
N THR A 124 -5.08 -42.16 25.37
CA THR A 124 -5.56 -42.71 26.65
C THR A 124 -5.46 -44.23 26.63
N THR A 125 -4.27 -44.77 26.90
CA THR A 125 -4.11 -45.83 27.91
C THR A 125 -2.64 -45.86 28.35
N SER A 126 -2.34 -45.19 29.46
CA SER A 126 -1.15 -45.48 30.26
C SER A 126 -1.35 -46.85 30.93
N VAL A 127 -0.97 -47.93 30.25
CA VAL A 127 -0.64 -49.18 30.94
C VAL A 127 0.82 -49.06 31.37
N GLN A 128 1.02 -48.66 32.62
CA GLN A 128 2.26 -48.94 33.32
C GLN A 128 2.42 -50.46 33.37
N THR A 129 3.43 -51.01 32.70
CA THR A 129 4.14 -52.19 33.18
C THR A 129 5.62 -52.05 32.83
N ASN A 130 6.38 -51.64 33.85
CA ASN A 130 7.77 -51.92 34.18
C ASN A 130 8.74 -52.37 33.08
N GLY A 131 9.68 -51.48 32.77
CA GLY A 131 11.13 -51.75 32.76
C GLY A 131 11.67 -52.78 31.77
N VAL A 132 12.32 -52.29 30.71
CA VAL A 132 13.78 -52.42 30.49
C VAL A 132 14.15 -51.39 29.41
N THR A 133 15.21 -50.64 29.69
CA THR A 133 15.81 -49.59 28.88
C THR A 133 16.36 -50.11 27.54
N SER A 134 16.09 -49.36 26.46
CA SER A 134 17.03 -49.26 25.34
C SER A 134 16.87 -47.89 24.69
N ASP A 135 17.81 -47.01 25.00
CA ASP A 135 18.14 -45.82 24.24
C ASP A 135 18.42 -46.18 22.76
N ASN A 136 17.78 -45.46 21.84
CA ASN A 136 18.45 -44.73 20.76
C ASN A 136 17.42 -44.06 19.84
N PRO A 137 17.46 -42.73 19.64
CA PRO A 137 16.65 -42.06 18.65
C PRO A 137 17.24 -42.35 17.26
N LYS A 138 16.68 -43.35 16.56
CA LYS A 138 17.02 -43.61 15.15
C LYS A 138 16.66 -42.37 14.33
N LYS A 139 17.69 -41.62 13.92
CA LYS A 139 17.68 -40.68 12.80
C LYS A 139 16.82 -41.29 11.67
N ARG A 140 15.64 -40.70 11.41
CA ARG A 140 14.73 -41.16 10.35
C ARG A 140 15.41 -41.01 8.99
N LYS A 141 15.88 -42.14 8.47
CA LYS A 141 16.23 -42.33 7.06
C LYS A 141 14.93 -42.20 6.25
N ARG A 142 14.96 -41.38 5.20
CA ARG A 142 13.86 -41.12 4.28
C ARG A 142 13.68 -42.39 3.42
N ASP A 143 12.93 -43.38 3.92
CA ASP A 143 12.55 -44.59 3.18
C ASP A 143 11.10 -44.44 2.69
N ASP A 144 10.91 -44.70 1.39
CA ASP A 144 9.64 -44.71 0.62
C ASP A 144 8.64 -45.81 1.06
N ASN A 145 8.72 -46.32 2.29
CA ASN A 145 7.79 -47.33 2.77
C ASN A 145 6.46 -46.67 3.18
N TYR A 146 5.44 -46.85 2.34
CA TYR A 146 4.06 -46.55 2.69
C TYR A 146 3.67 -47.37 3.93
N PRO A 147 3.08 -46.75 4.96
CA PRO A 147 2.65 -47.48 6.15
C PRO A 147 1.53 -48.44 5.79
N SER A 148 1.71 -49.72 6.10
CA SER A 148 0.72 -50.77 5.83
C SER A 148 -0.32 -50.90 6.95
N ASN A 149 -0.09 -50.28 8.11
CA ASN A 149 -1.01 -50.31 9.26
C ASN A 149 -2.25 -49.43 9.02
N ILE A 150 -3.44 -49.99 9.18
CA ILE A 150 -4.70 -49.27 8.98
C ILE A 150 -4.88 -48.08 9.93
N GLU A 151 -4.40 -48.15 11.17
CA GLU A 151 -4.51 -47.03 12.11
C GLU A 151 -3.62 -45.85 11.67
N GLU A 152 -2.46 -46.11 11.08
CA GLU A 152 -1.61 -45.07 10.49
C GLU A 152 -2.25 -44.45 9.24
N LEU A 153 -2.93 -45.28 8.43
CA LEU A 153 -3.69 -44.84 7.26
C LEU A 153 -4.94 -44.01 7.61
N ARG A 154 -5.50 -44.18 8.81
CA ARG A 154 -6.63 -43.39 9.35
C ARG A 154 -6.20 -42.04 9.94
N THR A 155 -4.89 -41.79 10.11
CA THR A 155 -4.38 -40.49 10.58
C THR A 155 -4.58 -39.38 9.54
N PRO A 156 -4.62 -38.10 9.93
CA PRO A 156 -4.71 -36.99 8.96
C PRO A 156 -3.61 -37.05 7.89
N MET A 157 -2.37 -37.35 8.28
CA MET A 157 -1.25 -37.49 7.34
C MET A 157 -1.42 -38.71 6.42
N GLY A 158 -1.91 -39.83 6.96
CA GLY A 158 -2.26 -41.03 6.19
C GLY A 158 -3.28 -40.71 5.09
N CYS A 159 -4.40 -40.07 5.46
CA CYS A 159 -5.44 -39.67 4.51
C CYS A 159 -4.91 -38.77 3.39
N ILE A 160 -4.02 -37.82 3.68
CA ILE A 160 -3.48 -36.90 2.67
C ILE A 160 -2.50 -37.61 1.73
N LYS A 161 -1.70 -38.57 2.22
CA LYS A 161 -0.87 -39.41 1.36
C LYS A 161 -1.72 -40.24 0.40
N SER A 162 -2.80 -40.85 0.89
CA SER A 162 -3.76 -41.59 0.06
C SER A 162 -4.41 -40.68 -0.98
N ALA A 163 -4.89 -39.50 -0.55
CA ALA A 163 -5.49 -38.51 -1.43
C ALA A 163 -4.56 -38.09 -2.57
N THR A 164 -3.27 -37.88 -2.29
CA THR A 164 -2.28 -37.50 -3.30
C THR A 164 -2.20 -38.51 -4.43
N GLU A 165 -2.16 -39.80 -4.09
CA GLU A 165 -2.11 -40.86 -5.10
C GLU A 165 -3.48 -41.07 -5.79
N ILE A 166 -4.60 -40.84 -5.08
CA ILE A 166 -5.94 -40.82 -5.68
C ILE A 166 -6.04 -39.72 -6.74
N PHE A 167 -5.62 -38.49 -6.43
CA PHE A 167 -5.61 -37.38 -7.39
C PHE A 167 -4.74 -37.67 -8.62
N LYS A 168 -3.58 -38.33 -8.45
CA LYS A 168 -2.73 -38.78 -9.56
C LYS A 168 -3.45 -39.83 -10.42
N ALA A 169 -4.06 -40.84 -9.80
CA ALA A 169 -4.81 -41.87 -10.50
C ALA A 169 -6.00 -41.31 -11.28
N LEU A 170 -6.79 -40.42 -10.66
CA LEU A 170 -7.91 -39.74 -11.31
C LEU A 170 -7.43 -38.83 -12.44
N GLY A 171 -6.35 -38.07 -12.24
CA GLY A 171 -5.75 -37.26 -13.30
C GLY A 171 -5.30 -38.10 -14.49
N SER A 172 -4.69 -39.26 -14.24
CA SER A 172 -4.26 -40.23 -15.26
C SER A 172 -5.46 -40.79 -16.05
N LEU A 173 -6.54 -41.15 -15.35
CA LEU A 173 -7.77 -41.65 -15.97
C LEU A 173 -8.47 -40.57 -16.82
N LEU A 174 -8.62 -39.36 -16.27
CA LEU A 174 -9.30 -38.25 -16.93
C LEU A 174 -8.52 -37.72 -18.14
N ASN A 175 -7.19 -37.72 -18.08
CA ASN A 175 -6.36 -37.34 -19.24
C ASN A 175 -6.57 -38.27 -20.44
N GLN A 176 -6.82 -39.57 -20.20
CA GLN A 176 -7.20 -40.48 -21.28
C GLN A 176 -8.61 -40.19 -21.82
N GLY A 177 -9.51 -39.69 -20.99
CA GLY A 177 -10.83 -39.23 -21.42
C GLY A 177 -10.80 -37.89 -22.17
N ALA A 178 -9.79 -37.03 -21.92
CA ALA A 178 -9.71 -35.67 -22.45
C ALA A 178 -8.78 -35.51 -23.68
N GLY A 179 -7.89 -36.47 -23.95
CA GLY A 179 -6.73 -36.30 -24.84
C GLY A 179 -6.92 -36.49 -26.35
N TYR A 180 -8.13 -36.38 -26.91
CA TYR A 180 -8.35 -36.76 -28.31
C TYR A 180 -8.91 -35.62 -29.17
N THR A 181 -8.03 -35.00 -29.97
CA THR A 181 -8.40 -34.10 -31.06
C THR A 181 -8.92 -34.88 -32.28
N VAL A 182 -9.44 -34.17 -33.29
CA VAL A 182 -10.03 -34.71 -34.54
C VAL A 182 -9.10 -35.72 -35.26
N ALA A 183 -7.79 -35.70 -34.99
CA ALA A 183 -6.79 -36.65 -35.51
C ALA A 183 -6.82 -38.06 -34.87
N SER A 184 -7.73 -38.33 -33.93
CA SER A 184 -7.82 -39.60 -33.19
C SER A 184 -8.77 -40.60 -33.88
N GLY A 185 -8.33 -41.85 -34.02
CA GLY A 185 -9.18 -42.94 -34.56
C GLY A 185 -10.52 -43.09 -33.80
N PRO A 186 -11.60 -43.51 -34.48
CA PRO A 186 -12.96 -43.57 -33.92
C PRO A 186 -13.08 -44.42 -32.64
N GLU A 187 -12.34 -45.52 -32.53
CA GLU A 187 -12.33 -46.40 -31.35
C GLU A 187 -11.82 -45.69 -30.08
N ARG A 188 -10.81 -44.81 -30.22
CA ARG A 188 -10.28 -44.04 -29.09
C ARG A 188 -11.25 -42.98 -28.59
N ARG A 189 -12.04 -42.39 -29.50
CA ARG A 189 -13.12 -41.44 -29.15
C ARG A 189 -14.24 -42.13 -28.39
N VAL A 190 -14.70 -43.28 -28.89
CA VAL A 190 -15.73 -44.09 -28.21
C VAL A 190 -15.25 -44.54 -26.82
N GLY A 191 -13.99 -44.97 -26.71
CA GLY A 191 -13.41 -45.33 -25.41
C GLY A 191 -13.33 -44.18 -24.42
N ALA A 192 -12.97 -42.98 -24.87
CA ALA A 192 -12.96 -41.79 -24.04
C ALA A 192 -14.37 -41.41 -23.54
N GLU A 193 -15.38 -41.49 -24.41
CA GLU A 193 -16.78 -41.27 -24.01
C GLU A 193 -17.27 -42.34 -23.04
N HIS A 194 -16.85 -43.61 -23.18
CA HIS A 194 -17.15 -44.63 -22.17
C HIS A 194 -16.59 -44.28 -20.79
N ILE A 195 -15.35 -43.78 -20.70
CA ILE A 195 -14.76 -43.34 -19.43
C ILE A 195 -15.54 -42.14 -18.85
N LYS A 196 -15.91 -41.15 -19.69
CA LYS A 196 -16.73 -40.00 -19.24
C LYS A 196 -18.11 -40.46 -18.73
N SER A 197 -18.74 -41.40 -19.44
CA SER A 197 -20.09 -41.90 -19.12
C SER A 197 -20.19 -42.59 -17.75
N LEU A 198 -19.08 -43.07 -17.20
CA LEU A 198 -19.03 -43.62 -15.84
C LEU A 198 -19.57 -42.61 -14.82
N PHE A 199 -19.11 -41.37 -14.90
CA PHE A 199 -19.46 -40.30 -13.96
C PHE A 199 -20.83 -39.67 -14.25
N SER A 200 -21.24 -39.61 -15.52
CA SER A 200 -22.57 -39.09 -15.87
C SER A 200 -23.72 -40.02 -15.45
N SER A 201 -23.47 -41.31 -15.27
CA SER A 201 -24.50 -42.28 -14.86
C SER A 201 -24.88 -42.20 -13.37
N SER A 202 -24.06 -41.55 -12.54
CA SER A 202 -24.25 -41.47 -11.08
C SER A 202 -23.97 -40.05 -10.57
N ASN A 203 -24.93 -39.15 -10.80
CA ASN A 203 -24.76 -37.72 -10.55
C ASN A 203 -24.55 -37.40 -9.07
N GLU A 204 -25.32 -38.02 -8.18
CA GLU A 204 -25.20 -37.82 -6.72
C GLU A 204 -23.83 -38.29 -6.22
N GLU A 205 -23.39 -39.49 -6.61
CA GLU A 205 -22.06 -39.99 -6.22
C GLU A 205 -20.93 -39.13 -6.80
N THR A 206 -21.07 -38.66 -8.05
CA THR A 206 -20.06 -37.78 -8.67
C THR A 206 -19.97 -36.42 -7.98
N ARG A 207 -21.11 -35.84 -7.59
CA ARG A 207 -21.17 -34.63 -6.76
C ARG A 207 -20.48 -34.87 -5.41
N ASP A 208 -20.78 -35.98 -4.74
CA ASP A 208 -20.22 -36.32 -3.42
C ASP A 208 -18.72 -36.60 -3.49
N ILE A 209 -18.24 -37.25 -4.55
CA ILE A 209 -16.83 -37.42 -4.84
C ILE A 209 -16.15 -36.05 -5.00
N ALA A 210 -16.70 -35.15 -5.82
CA ALA A 210 -16.12 -33.82 -6.04
C ALA A 210 -16.09 -33.00 -4.75
N ALA A 211 -17.17 -33.03 -3.96
CA ALA A 211 -17.26 -32.34 -2.68
C ALA A 211 -16.26 -32.89 -1.65
N GLY A 212 -16.15 -34.22 -1.55
CA GLY A 212 -15.19 -34.87 -0.65
C GLY A 212 -13.73 -34.65 -1.05
N LEU A 213 -13.43 -34.62 -2.35
CA LEU A 213 -12.10 -34.25 -2.85
C LEU A 213 -11.75 -32.80 -2.52
N LEU A 214 -12.68 -31.87 -2.67
CA LEU A 214 -12.46 -30.47 -2.32
C LEU A 214 -12.30 -30.27 -0.80
N LEU A 215 -13.08 -30.97 0.01
CA LEU A 215 -12.89 -31.00 1.46
C LEU A 215 -11.51 -31.58 1.84
N THR A 216 -11.00 -32.52 1.07
CA THR A 216 -9.66 -33.07 1.26
C THR A 216 -8.58 -32.03 0.92
N CYS A 217 -8.76 -31.21 -0.12
CA CYS A 217 -7.90 -30.05 -0.39
C CYS A 217 -7.88 -29.09 0.81
N ASP A 218 -9.05 -28.78 1.38
CA ASP A 218 -9.18 -27.92 2.56
C ASP A 218 -8.38 -28.50 3.74
N ARG A 219 -8.53 -29.78 4.04
CA ARG A 219 -7.80 -30.42 5.15
C ARG A 219 -6.30 -30.55 4.91
N ALA A 220 -5.86 -30.74 3.67
CA ALA A 220 -4.45 -30.90 3.33
C ALA A 220 -3.60 -29.71 3.80
N MET A 221 -4.17 -28.50 3.75
CA MET A 221 -3.50 -27.28 4.16
C MET A 221 -3.34 -27.14 5.68
N SER A 222 -4.09 -27.92 6.48
CA SER A 222 -3.99 -27.92 7.94
C SER A 222 -3.02 -28.98 8.48
N VAL A 223 -2.56 -29.91 7.63
CA VAL A 223 -1.78 -31.10 8.04
C VAL A 223 -0.28 -30.94 7.74
N HIS A 224 0.09 -30.15 6.73
CA HIS A 224 1.50 -29.92 6.38
C HIS A 224 2.03 -28.66 7.07
N GLU A 225 3.21 -28.75 7.68
CA GLU A 225 3.93 -27.59 8.25
C GLU A 225 4.23 -26.49 7.20
N TYR A 226 4.29 -26.84 5.91
CA TYR A 226 4.53 -25.93 4.78
C TYR A 226 3.35 -25.83 3.79
N GLY A 227 2.13 -26.13 4.23
CA GLY A 227 0.88 -25.87 3.48
C GLY A 227 0.68 -26.76 2.24
N LEU A 228 1.13 -26.29 1.06
CA LEU A 228 0.96 -26.97 -0.24
C LEU A 228 2.30 -27.40 -0.83
N SER A 229 2.32 -28.57 -1.46
CA SER A 229 3.48 -29.09 -2.22
C SER A 229 3.23 -29.09 -3.73
N GLY A 230 4.29 -29.19 -4.53
CA GLY A 230 4.19 -29.24 -6.01
C GLY A 230 3.34 -30.41 -6.53
N ASP A 231 3.28 -31.52 -5.80
CA ASP A 231 2.47 -32.70 -6.16
C ASP A 231 0.95 -32.43 -6.17
N GLN A 232 0.54 -31.28 -5.61
CA GLN A 232 -0.86 -30.88 -5.46
C GLN A 232 -1.33 -29.91 -6.55
N GLU A 233 -0.47 -29.51 -7.48
CA GLU A 233 -0.76 -28.52 -8.53
C GLU A 233 -2.03 -28.82 -9.33
N ARG A 234 -2.30 -30.09 -9.64
CA ARG A 234 -3.39 -30.51 -10.53
C ARG A 234 -4.72 -30.81 -9.83
N TRP A 235 -4.78 -30.72 -8.49
CA TRP A 235 -5.92 -31.21 -7.72
C TRP A 235 -7.22 -30.48 -8.07
N ILE A 236 -7.21 -29.15 -8.08
CA ILE A 236 -8.41 -28.35 -8.39
C ILE A 236 -8.87 -28.62 -9.83
N LYS A 237 -7.96 -28.72 -10.80
CA LYS A 237 -8.28 -29.11 -12.19
C LYS A 237 -8.97 -30.47 -12.28
N VAL A 238 -8.53 -31.48 -11.51
CA VAL A 238 -9.19 -32.79 -11.46
C VAL A 238 -10.62 -32.67 -10.94
N ILE A 239 -10.83 -31.91 -9.86
CA ILE A 239 -12.17 -31.65 -9.29
C ILE A 239 -13.07 -30.96 -10.31
N THR A 240 -12.58 -29.90 -10.96
CA THR A 240 -13.34 -29.18 -11.98
C THR A 240 -13.71 -30.09 -13.15
N THR A 241 -12.81 -30.97 -13.56
CA THR A 241 -13.07 -31.94 -14.64
C THR A 241 -14.15 -32.94 -14.23
N LEU A 242 -14.05 -33.51 -13.02
CA LEU A 242 -15.07 -34.44 -12.49
C LEU A 242 -16.44 -33.77 -12.38
N TRP A 243 -16.47 -32.54 -11.85
CA TRP A 243 -17.68 -31.75 -11.75
C TRP A 243 -18.34 -31.63 -13.13
N ASN A 244 -17.58 -31.33 -14.18
CA ASN A 244 -18.10 -31.21 -15.55
C ASN A 244 -18.60 -32.50 -16.21
N LEU A 245 -18.29 -33.68 -15.65
CA LEU A 245 -18.74 -34.95 -16.22
C LEU A 245 -20.12 -35.39 -15.70
N ARG A 246 -20.65 -34.73 -14.67
CA ARG A 246 -22.02 -34.98 -14.20
C ARG A 246 -23.03 -34.56 -15.26
N VAL A 247 -24.22 -35.16 -15.28
CA VAL A 247 -25.34 -34.66 -16.08
C VAL A 247 -25.81 -33.35 -15.48
N HIS A 248 -25.87 -32.31 -16.32
CA HIS A 248 -26.31 -30.99 -15.91
C HIS A 248 -27.80 -30.98 -15.56
N ASN A 249 -28.13 -30.55 -14.35
CA ASN A 249 -29.50 -30.26 -13.91
C ASN A 249 -29.69 -28.75 -13.69
N LYS A 250 -30.95 -28.29 -13.66
CA LYS A 250 -31.33 -26.92 -13.30
C LYS A 250 -30.91 -26.56 -11.87
N ASP A 251 -30.86 -27.55 -10.97
CA ASP A 251 -30.50 -27.36 -9.56
C ASP A 251 -28.99 -27.40 -9.29
N ASP A 252 -28.16 -27.53 -10.33
CA ASP A 252 -26.70 -27.65 -10.19
C ASP A 252 -26.04 -26.52 -9.39
N SER A 253 -26.55 -25.30 -9.53
CA SER A 253 -26.05 -24.11 -8.81
C SER A 253 -26.36 -24.18 -7.31
N LEU A 254 -27.53 -24.71 -6.95
CA LEU A 254 -27.98 -24.92 -5.58
C LEU A 254 -27.22 -26.09 -4.93
N GLU A 255 -26.97 -27.16 -5.69
CA GLU A 255 -26.14 -28.28 -5.27
C GLU A 255 -24.69 -27.86 -5.05
N PHE A 256 -24.15 -26.98 -5.92
CA PHE A 256 -22.86 -26.36 -5.69
C PHE A 256 -22.84 -25.54 -4.39
N ALA A 257 -23.86 -24.68 -4.18
CA ALA A 257 -24.00 -23.86 -2.99
C ALA A 257 -24.02 -24.70 -1.70
N ARG A 258 -24.66 -25.87 -1.74
CA ARG A 258 -24.78 -26.78 -0.59
C ARG A 258 -23.49 -27.54 -0.27
N HIS A 259 -22.77 -28.02 -1.29
CA HIS A 259 -21.72 -29.03 -1.09
C HIS A 259 -20.30 -28.55 -1.39
N LEU A 260 -20.12 -27.59 -2.29
CA LEU A 260 -18.80 -27.17 -2.79
C LEU A 260 -18.39 -25.75 -2.37
N TYR A 261 -19.37 -24.87 -2.11
CA TYR A 261 -19.12 -23.47 -1.76
C TYR A 261 -18.27 -23.30 -0.50
N VAL A 262 -18.66 -23.92 0.62
CA VAL A 262 -17.97 -23.72 1.91
C VAL A 262 -16.50 -24.16 1.85
N PRO A 263 -16.14 -25.36 1.33
CA PRO A 263 -14.74 -25.73 1.14
C PRO A 263 -13.98 -24.79 0.20
N ALA A 264 -14.58 -24.37 -0.93
CA ALA A 264 -13.92 -23.46 -1.87
C ALA A 264 -13.58 -22.11 -1.23
N CYS A 265 -14.54 -21.49 -0.52
CA CYS A 265 -14.35 -20.22 0.17
C CYS A 265 -13.36 -20.34 1.33
N SER A 266 -13.41 -21.44 2.10
CA SER A 266 -12.45 -21.72 3.18
C SER A 266 -11.01 -21.81 2.65
N ILE A 267 -10.82 -22.48 1.50
CA ILE A 267 -9.50 -22.58 0.87
C ILE A 267 -9.00 -21.20 0.43
N LEU A 268 -9.82 -20.44 -0.30
CA LEU A 268 -9.44 -19.12 -0.79
C LEU A 268 -9.15 -18.13 0.35
N THR A 269 -9.95 -18.16 1.41
CA THR A 269 -9.76 -17.33 2.62
C THR A 269 -8.37 -17.55 3.22
N ARG A 270 -7.95 -18.82 3.37
CA ARG A 270 -6.65 -19.18 3.98
C ARG A 270 -5.45 -18.96 3.07
N LEU A 271 -5.62 -19.12 1.75
CA LEU A 271 -4.54 -18.83 0.80
C LEU A 271 -4.26 -17.33 0.70
N ARG A 272 -5.29 -16.49 0.80
CA ARG A 272 -5.18 -15.03 0.68
C ARG A 272 -4.97 -14.30 2.00
N GLY A 273 -5.25 -14.94 3.13
CA GLY A 273 -5.19 -14.32 4.44
C GLY A 273 -6.29 -13.26 4.65
N LEU A 274 -7.54 -13.64 4.37
CA LEU A 274 -8.70 -12.74 4.42
C LEU A 274 -9.38 -12.74 5.79
N ALA A 275 -10.13 -11.69 6.10
CA ALA A 275 -10.93 -11.57 7.34
C ALA A 275 -10.15 -11.87 8.64
N GLY A 276 -8.92 -11.37 8.76
CA GLY A 276 -8.08 -11.55 9.95
C GLY A 276 -7.41 -12.94 10.07
N VAL A 277 -7.62 -13.83 9.09
CA VAL A 277 -6.93 -15.12 9.03
C VAL A 277 -5.52 -14.92 8.48
N ALA A 278 -4.49 -15.39 9.18
CA ALA A 278 -3.12 -15.33 8.65
C ALA A 278 -2.98 -16.20 7.39
N PRO A 279 -2.33 -15.71 6.32
CA PRO A 279 -2.12 -16.50 5.12
C PRO A 279 -1.25 -17.72 5.44
N ILE A 280 -1.63 -18.88 4.90
CA ILE A 280 -0.85 -20.11 5.09
C ILE A 280 0.53 -19.96 4.42
N ILE A 281 1.57 -20.43 5.10
CA ILE A 281 2.92 -20.56 4.55
C ILE A 281 2.90 -21.73 3.56
N VAL A 282 3.23 -21.46 2.30
CA VAL A 282 3.18 -22.44 1.22
C VAL A 282 4.60 -22.69 0.69
N ALA A 283 4.94 -23.95 0.41
CA ALA A 283 6.26 -24.31 -0.14
C ALA A 283 6.46 -23.88 -1.60
N SER A 284 5.38 -23.59 -2.35
CA SER A 284 5.38 -23.17 -3.75
C SER A 284 4.35 -22.07 -4.02
N ASP A 285 4.82 -20.84 -4.26
CA ASP A 285 3.96 -19.71 -4.64
C ASP A 285 3.28 -19.91 -5.99
N ALA A 286 3.91 -20.64 -6.92
CA ALA A 286 3.30 -20.97 -8.21
C ALA A 286 2.05 -21.85 -8.05
N THR A 287 2.13 -22.86 -7.16
CA THR A 287 1.00 -23.74 -6.84
C THR A 287 -0.12 -22.97 -6.14
N LYS A 288 0.24 -22.08 -5.19
CA LYS A 288 -0.70 -21.18 -4.52
C LYS A 288 -1.46 -20.30 -5.52
N GLY A 289 -0.75 -19.61 -6.41
CA GLY A 289 -1.35 -18.75 -7.44
C GLY A 289 -2.26 -19.52 -8.39
N LEU A 290 -1.87 -20.75 -8.78
CA LEU A 290 -2.68 -21.60 -9.64
C LEU A 290 -3.98 -22.04 -8.96
N TRP A 291 -3.91 -22.47 -7.69
CA TRP A 291 -5.09 -22.88 -6.92
C TRP A 291 -6.09 -21.73 -6.76
N ILE A 292 -5.60 -20.53 -6.43
CA ILE A 292 -6.44 -19.32 -6.33
C ILE A 292 -7.19 -19.11 -7.64
N ARG A 293 -6.46 -19.02 -8.76
CA ARG A 293 -7.06 -18.80 -10.09
C ARG A 293 -8.07 -19.89 -10.46
N GLN A 294 -7.73 -21.16 -10.25
CA GLN A 294 -8.63 -22.27 -10.61
C GLN A 294 -9.90 -22.28 -9.76
N LEU A 295 -9.80 -21.99 -8.46
CA LEU A 295 -10.97 -21.92 -7.58
C LEU A 295 -11.86 -20.71 -7.88
N GLU A 296 -11.30 -19.55 -8.22
CA GLU A 296 -12.08 -18.39 -8.67
C GLU A 296 -12.83 -18.69 -9.97
N GLN A 297 -12.17 -19.34 -10.93
CA GLN A 297 -12.82 -19.78 -12.16
C GLN A 297 -13.93 -20.78 -11.88
N PHE A 298 -13.71 -21.69 -10.93
CA PHE A 298 -14.70 -22.68 -10.50
C PHE A 298 -15.93 -22.01 -9.87
N LEU A 299 -15.72 -21.07 -8.93
CA LEU A 299 -16.80 -20.27 -8.32
C LEU A 299 -17.51 -19.39 -9.36
N SER A 300 -16.77 -18.74 -10.26
CA SER A 300 -17.36 -17.91 -11.31
C SER A 300 -18.27 -18.74 -12.23
N ALA A 301 -17.79 -19.90 -12.68
CA ALA A 301 -18.49 -20.72 -13.67
C ALA A 301 -19.75 -21.40 -13.12
N TYR A 302 -19.71 -21.95 -11.90
CA TYR A 302 -20.77 -22.82 -11.39
C TYR A 302 -21.61 -22.23 -10.25
N PHE A 303 -21.21 -21.09 -9.69
CA PHE A 303 -21.93 -20.44 -8.61
C PHE A 303 -22.39 -19.03 -9.00
N VAL A 304 -21.46 -18.11 -9.26
CA VAL A 304 -21.78 -16.69 -9.49
C VAL A 304 -22.50 -16.47 -10.82
N ARG A 305 -22.03 -17.05 -11.94
CA ARG A 305 -22.70 -16.88 -13.25
C ARG A 305 -24.12 -17.45 -13.27
N PRO A 306 -24.38 -18.69 -12.78
CA PRO A 306 -25.73 -19.18 -12.66
C PRO A 306 -26.62 -18.32 -11.76
N ALA A 307 -26.12 -17.87 -10.60
CA ALA A 307 -26.87 -17.00 -9.70
C ALA A 307 -27.21 -15.64 -10.34
N ARG A 308 -26.30 -15.07 -11.12
CA ARG A 308 -26.56 -13.84 -11.89
C ARG A 308 -27.59 -14.08 -12.98
N HIS A 309 -27.55 -15.23 -13.66
CA HIS A 309 -28.53 -15.58 -14.68
C HIS A 309 -29.93 -15.75 -14.08
N THR A 310 -30.07 -16.41 -12.93
CA THR A 310 -31.37 -16.51 -12.23
C THR A 310 -31.84 -15.13 -11.78
N PHE A 311 -30.97 -14.32 -11.16
CA PHE A 311 -31.31 -12.95 -10.78
C PHE A 311 -31.77 -12.09 -11.96
N ALA A 312 -31.14 -12.19 -13.12
CA ALA A 312 -31.54 -11.43 -14.31
C ALA A 312 -32.92 -11.85 -14.85
N ALA A 313 -33.37 -13.07 -14.58
CA ALA A 313 -34.65 -13.58 -15.04
C ALA A 313 -35.82 -13.18 -14.14
N ASP A 314 -35.68 -13.30 -12.81
CA ASP A 314 -36.77 -13.10 -11.85
C ASP A 314 -36.37 -12.39 -10.54
N GLY A 315 -35.12 -11.91 -10.42
CA GLY A 315 -34.61 -11.26 -9.22
C GLY A 315 -34.25 -12.21 -8.07
N ASN A 316 -34.28 -13.53 -8.29
CA ASN A 316 -34.03 -14.53 -7.25
C ASN A 316 -32.54 -14.57 -6.81
N MET A 317 -32.31 -14.51 -5.49
CA MET A 317 -30.99 -14.56 -4.83
C MET A 317 -30.79 -15.80 -3.94
N GLU A 318 -31.71 -16.77 -3.98
CA GLU A 318 -31.74 -17.97 -3.12
C GLU A 318 -30.42 -18.77 -3.12
N VAL A 319 -29.75 -18.88 -4.27
CA VAL A 319 -28.47 -19.59 -4.40
C VAL A 319 -27.39 -18.95 -3.52
N LEU A 320 -27.31 -17.62 -3.51
CA LEU A 320 -26.35 -16.87 -2.69
C LEU A 320 -26.72 -16.94 -1.21
N GLU A 321 -28.00 -16.76 -0.88
CA GLU A 321 -28.47 -16.81 0.50
C GLU A 321 -28.24 -18.18 1.13
N THR A 322 -28.52 -19.26 0.39
CA THR A 322 -28.29 -20.64 0.83
C THR A 322 -26.81 -20.89 1.12
N ALA A 323 -25.93 -20.51 0.20
CA ALA A 323 -24.48 -20.65 0.36
C ALA A 323 -23.95 -19.90 1.59
N LEU A 324 -24.35 -18.63 1.75
CA LEU A 324 -23.91 -17.79 2.85
C LEU A 324 -24.42 -18.30 4.20
N ASN A 325 -25.67 -18.76 4.26
CA ASN A 325 -26.26 -19.37 5.45
C ASN A 325 -25.53 -20.64 5.90
N LEU A 326 -24.98 -21.43 4.97
CA LEU A 326 -24.16 -22.61 5.29
C LEU A 326 -22.74 -22.24 5.73
N SER A 327 -22.25 -21.06 5.34
CA SER A 327 -20.88 -20.60 5.61
C SER A 327 -20.69 -19.80 6.90
N LYS A 328 -21.68 -19.79 7.81
CA LYS A 328 -21.67 -18.98 9.05
C LYS A 328 -20.37 -19.04 9.87
N ARG A 329 -19.69 -20.19 9.88
CA ARG A 329 -18.40 -20.37 10.59
C ARG A 329 -17.24 -19.59 9.98
N ASN A 330 -17.33 -19.19 8.71
CA ASN A 330 -16.35 -18.38 7.99
C ASN A 330 -17.08 -17.28 7.21
N ALA A 331 -18.02 -16.58 7.85
CA ALA A 331 -18.87 -15.60 7.17
C ALA A 331 -18.04 -14.47 6.53
N GLY A 332 -17.04 -13.93 7.24
CA GLY A 332 -16.18 -12.86 6.73
C GLY A 332 -15.39 -13.25 5.48
N GLY A 333 -14.67 -14.38 5.53
CA GLY A 333 -13.89 -14.88 4.38
C GLY A 333 -14.78 -15.25 3.20
N SER A 334 -15.92 -15.89 3.46
CA SER A 334 -16.87 -16.28 2.40
C SER A 334 -17.51 -15.06 1.74
N ALA A 335 -17.81 -14.01 2.51
CA ALA A 335 -18.32 -12.75 1.97
C ALA A 335 -17.32 -12.07 1.04
N ILE A 336 -16.05 -11.94 1.46
CA ILE A 336 -14.99 -11.31 0.64
C ILE A 336 -14.77 -12.09 -0.66
N VAL A 337 -14.65 -13.42 -0.57
CA VAL A 337 -14.45 -14.27 -1.76
C VAL A 337 -15.64 -14.16 -2.72
N THR A 338 -16.86 -14.16 -2.19
CA THR A 338 -18.07 -14.06 -3.02
C THR A 338 -18.14 -12.71 -3.72
N TRP A 339 -17.84 -11.63 -3.00
CA TRP A 339 -17.83 -10.28 -3.56
C TRP A 339 -16.76 -10.11 -4.64
N ASP A 340 -15.55 -10.61 -4.41
CA ASP A 340 -14.45 -10.51 -5.37
C ASP A 340 -14.79 -11.16 -6.71
N VAL A 341 -15.41 -12.34 -6.69
CA VAL A 341 -15.87 -13.02 -7.91
C VAL A 341 -17.10 -12.32 -8.52
N ALA A 342 -18.05 -11.85 -7.70
CA ALA A 342 -19.28 -11.24 -8.17
C ALA A 342 -19.08 -9.83 -8.78
N ALA A 343 -18.24 -9.01 -8.15
CA ALA A 343 -17.94 -7.65 -8.58
C ALA A 343 -17.11 -7.61 -9.87
N ARG A 344 -16.19 -8.56 -10.07
CA ARG A 344 -15.30 -8.63 -11.24
C ARG A 344 -15.90 -9.37 -12.45
N MET A 345 -17.20 -9.65 -12.42
CA MET A 345 -17.87 -10.32 -13.51
C MET A 345 -17.80 -9.50 -14.82
N PRO A 346 -17.50 -10.12 -15.97
CA PRO A 346 -17.51 -9.42 -17.26
C PRO A 346 -18.85 -8.71 -17.51
N ARG A 347 -18.76 -7.50 -18.06
CA ARG A 347 -19.89 -6.67 -18.47
C ARG A 347 -19.55 -5.94 -19.77
N ASP A 348 -20.56 -5.65 -20.58
CA ASP A 348 -20.40 -4.75 -21.72
C ASP A 348 -20.57 -3.30 -21.23
N SER A 349 -19.46 -2.59 -21.09
CA SER A 349 -19.47 -1.20 -20.62
C SER A 349 -20.05 -0.22 -21.64
N SER A 350 -20.18 -0.62 -22.91
CA SER A 350 -20.77 0.21 -23.97
C SER A 350 -22.30 0.19 -23.96
N ASN A 351 -22.88 -0.87 -23.41
CA ASN A 351 -24.34 -1.05 -23.36
C ASN A 351 -24.93 -0.52 -22.05
N PRO A 352 -25.74 0.56 -22.07
CA PRO A 352 -26.31 1.15 -20.86
C PRO A 352 -27.23 0.18 -20.09
N LYS A 353 -27.91 -0.74 -20.79
CA LYS A 353 -28.74 -1.77 -20.17
C LYS A 353 -27.88 -2.77 -19.40
N SER A 354 -26.77 -3.23 -19.99
CA SER A 354 -25.82 -4.12 -19.31
C SER A 354 -25.20 -3.46 -18.08
N LYS A 355 -24.95 -2.14 -18.12
CA LYS A 355 -24.44 -1.37 -16.98
C LYS A 355 -25.48 -1.32 -15.85
N ALA A 356 -26.74 -1.00 -16.16
CA ALA A 356 -27.82 -0.94 -15.17
C ALA A 356 -28.09 -2.31 -14.51
N GLU A 357 -28.14 -3.38 -15.31
CA GLU A 357 -28.28 -4.76 -14.80
C GLU A 357 -27.13 -5.14 -13.86
N HIS A 358 -25.89 -4.78 -14.22
CA HIS A 358 -24.72 -5.04 -13.37
C HIS A 358 -24.76 -4.24 -12.07
N SER A 359 -25.13 -2.96 -12.10
CA SER A 359 -25.30 -2.14 -10.90
C SER A 359 -26.37 -2.71 -9.97
N SER A 360 -27.50 -3.16 -10.53
CA SER A 360 -28.56 -3.82 -9.75
C SER A 360 -28.08 -5.13 -9.13
N TRP A 361 -27.36 -5.96 -9.88
CA TRP A 361 -26.74 -7.19 -9.39
C TRP A 361 -25.76 -6.91 -8.25
N ALA A 362 -24.79 -6.01 -8.47
CA ALA A 362 -23.77 -5.66 -7.49
C ALA A 362 -24.39 -5.14 -6.19
N GLN A 363 -25.43 -4.30 -6.30
CA GLN A 363 -26.15 -3.78 -5.15
C GLN A 363 -26.82 -4.88 -4.30
N ASN A 364 -27.52 -5.81 -4.96
CA ASN A 364 -28.23 -6.88 -4.26
C ASN A 364 -27.25 -7.86 -3.62
N VAL A 365 -26.16 -8.22 -4.31
CA VAL A 365 -25.10 -9.06 -3.74
C VAL A 365 -24.49 -8.36 -2.52
N PHE A 366 -24.09 -7.10 -2.64
CA PHE A 366 -23.49 -6.35 -1.52
C PHE A 366 -24.41 -6.32 -0.30
N THR A 367 -25.71 -6.06 -0.50
CA THR A 367 -26.71 -6.03 0.57
C THR A 367 -26.84 -7.38 1.28
N ILE A 368 -26.85 -8.49 0.54
CA ILE A 368 -26.91 -9.84 1.13
C ILE A 368 -25.64 -10.16 1.91
N LEU A 369 -24.48 -9.73 1.40
CA LEU A 369 -23.21 -9.91 2.09
C LEU A 369 -23.15 -9.13 3.41
N LEU A 370 -23.64 -7.89 3.45
CA LEU A 370 -23.75 -7.11 4.68
C LEU A 370 -24.61 -7.82 5.73
N LYS A 371 -25.76 -8.37 5.34
CA LYS A 371 -26.62 -9.17 6.23
C LYS A 371 -25.90 -10.42 6.73
N ALA A 372 -25.13 -11.09 5.87
CA ALA A 372 -24.41 -12.32 6.23
C ALA A 372 -23.29 -12.08 7.27
N ILE A 373 -22.67 -10.91 7.27
CA ILE A 373 -21.59 -10.55 8.21
C ILE A 373 -22.08 -9.81 9.46
N GLN A 374 -23.36 -9.46 9.54
CA GLN A 374 -23.97 -8.79 10.70
C GLN A 374 -23.68 -9.50 12.04
N PRO A 375 -23.68 -10.85 12.15
CA PRO A 375 -23.39 -11.55 13.41
C PRO A 375 -21.92 -11.50 13.86
N LEU A 376 -21.00 -10.95 13.05
CA LEU A 376 -19.59 -10.83 13.41
C LEU A 376 -19.38 -9.70 14.44
N GLU A 377 -18.28 -9.80 15.19
CA GLU A 377 -17.79 -8.72 16.05
C GLU A 377 -17.54 -7.43 15.25
N SER A 378 -17.82 -6.26 15.83
CA SER A 378 -17.73 -4.97 15.11
C SER A 378 -16.36 -4.74 14.46
N SER A 379 -15.27 -5.02 15.19
CA SER A 379 -13.90 -4.88 14.72
C SER A 379 -13.62 -5.69 13.44
N ILE A 380 -13.99 -6.97 13.44
CA ILE A 380 -13.81 -7.89 12.30
C ILE A 380 -14.77 -7.52 11.17
N ARG A 381 -16.02 -7.18 11.49
CA ARG A 381 -17.04 -6.76 10.54
C ARG A 381 -16.59 -5.54 9.74
N ASN A 382 -16.08 -4.50 10.42
CA ASN A 382 -15.57 -3.29 9.77
C ASN A 382 -14.39 -3.59 8.85
N GLN A 383 -13.45 -4.44 9.27
CA GLN A 383 -12.35 -4.88 8.41
C GLN A 383 -12.84 -5.61 7.16
N VAL A 384 -13.86 -6.46 7.29
CA VAL A 384 -14.49 -7.13 6.15
C VAL A 384 -15.14 -6.11 5.21
N ILE A 385 -15.93 -5.17 5.74
CA ILE A 385 -16.59 -4.11 4.95
C ILE A 385 -15.56 -3.28 4.17
N ILE A 386 -14.47 -2.87 4.83
CA ILE A 386 -13.36 -2.15 4.19
C ILE A 386 -12.82 -2.93 2.99
N GLN A 387 -12.59 -4.24 3.13
CA GLN A 387 -12.13 -5.09 2.03
C GLN A 387 -13.18 -5.24 0.90
N LEU A 388 -14.47 -5.27 1.24
CA LEU A 388 -15.55 -5.26 0.25
C LEU A 388 -15.54 -3.94 -0.54
N LEU A 389 -15.43 -2.79 0.12
CA LEU A 389 -15.36 -1.48 -0.53
C LEU A 389 -14.10 -1.33 -1.39
N ASP A 390 -12.94 -1.78 -0.90
CA ASP A 390 -11.70 -1.81 -1.69
C ASP A 390 -11.85 -2.60 -2.99
N THR A 391 -12.51 -3.77 -2.90
CA THR A 391 -12.81 -4.60 -4.07
C THR A 391 -13.80 -3.90 -5.00
N ALA A 392 -14.79 -3.18 -4.47
CA ALA A 392 -15.77 -2.43 -5.25
C ALA A 392 -15.11 -1.32 -6.06
N ILE A 393 -14.18 -0.58 -5.46
CA ILE A 393 -13.37 0.46 -6.11
C ILE A 393 -12.53 -0.15 -7.24
N GLN A 394 -11.77 -1.21 -6.94
CA GLN A 394 -10.91 -1.88 -7.93
C GLN A 394 -11.69 -2.49 -9.09
N ALA A 395 -12.88 -3.03 -8.84
CA ALA A 395 -13.73 -3.64 -9.85
C ALA A 395 -14.67 -2.65 -10.55
N ASN A 396 -14.64 -1.36 -10.17
CA ASN A 396 -15.58 -0.33 -10.61
C ASN A 396 -17.05 -0.80 -10.54
N SER A 397 -17.39 -1.43 -9.41
CA SER A 397 -18.69 -2.05 -9.10
C SER A 397 -19.19 -1.52 -7.76
N VAL A 398 -19.32 -0.20 -7.70
CA VAL A 398 -19.68 0.54 -6.48
C VAL A 398 -21.14 0.27 -6.09
N PRO A 399 -21.43 -0.06 -4.82
CA PRO A 399 -22.79 -0.14 -4.31
C PRO A 399 -23.50 1.21 -4.41
N ASN A 400 -24.82 1.23 -4.37
CA ASN A 400 -25.57 2.47 -4.43
C ASN A 400 -25.34 3.35 -3.19
N THR A 401 -25.61 4.64 -3.35
CA THR A 401 -25.45 5.68 -2.34
C THR A 401 -26.21 5.34 -1.04
N ALA A 402 -27.42 4.80 -1.13
CA ALA A 402 -28.24 4.45 0.04
C ALA A 402 -27.61 3.35 0.92
N ALA A 403 -27.05 2.29 0.31
CA ALA A 403 -26.39 1.24 1.07
C ALA A 403 -25.08 1.72 1.69
N LEU A 404 -24.33 2.57 0.98
CA LEU A 404 -23.13 3.20 1.54
C LEU A 404 -23.47 4.13 2.71
N GLN A 405 -24.57 4.89 2.64
CA GLN A 405 -25.07 5.69 3.76
C GLN A 405 -25.40 4.82 4.98
N THR A 406 -26.09 3.69 4.79
CA THR A 406 -26.34 2.72 5.88
C THR A 406 -25.04 2.22 6.48
N VAL A 407 -24.06 1.85 5.65
CA VAL A 407 -22.73 1.40 6.12
C VAL A 407 -22.03 2.49 6.93
N CYS A 408 -22.03 3.75 6.47
CA CYS A 408 -21.43 4.85 7.21
C CYS A 408 -22.09 5.08 8.56
N ARG A 409 -23.44 5.05 8.63
CA ARG A 409 -24.18 5.27 9.89
C ARG A 409 -24.05 4.12 10.88
N GLU A 410 -24.17 2.88 10.40
CA GLU A 410 -24.22 1.69 11.27
C GLU A 410 -22.84 1.15 11.65
N HIS A 411 -21.80 1.42 10.86
CA HIS A 411 -20.47 0.81 11.04
C HIS A 411 -19.32 1.83 11.06
N GLY A 412 -19.47 2.97 10.38
CA GLY A 412 -18.45 4.03 10.34
C GLY A 412 -18.52 5.00 11.52
N LEU A 413 -19.73 5.38 11.91
CA LEU A 413 -20.03 6.42 12.92
C LEU A 413 -20.69 5.82 14.17
N GLU A 414 -20.12 4.73 14.69
CA GLU A 414 -20.62 4.08 15.92
C GLU A 414 -20.55 5.04 17.13
N THR A 415 -21.32 4.77 18.18
CA THR A 415 -21.35 5.62 19.39
C THR A 415 -20.01 5.66 20.12
N ASP A 416 -19.26 4.56 20.04
CA ASP A 416 -18.06 4.32 20.84
C ASP A 416 -16.77 4.74 20.13
N GLY A 417 -16.85 5.16 18.86
CA GLY A 417 -15.71 5.57 18.04
C GLY A 417 -16.05 5.82 16.57
N THR A 418 -15.06 6.28 15.80
CA THR A 418 -15.21 6.49 14.35
C THR A 418 -14.16 5.72 13.58
N ASP A 419 -14.60 4.91 12.63
CA ASP A 419 -13.73 4.19 11.72
C ASP A 419 -13.45 5.04 10.48
N TRP A 420 -12.43 5.92 10.59
CA TRP A 420 -12.02 6.82 9.51
C TRP A 420 -11.63 6.10 8.23
N LYS A 421 -11.12 4.86 8.33
CA LYS A 421 -10.75 4.06 7.18
C LYS A 421 -11.99 3.56 6.44
N LEU A 422 -13.05 3.18 7.15
CA LEU A 422 -14.32 2.83 6.52
C LEU A 422 -14.95 4.05 5.84
N ILE A 423 -14.95 5.20 6.49
CA ILE A 423 -15.47 6.46 5.93
C ILE A 423 -14.70 6.85 4.66
N SER A 424 -13.36 6.79 4.67
CA SER A 424 -12.56 7.12 3.48
C SER A 424 -12.83 6.16 2.31
N LYS A 425 -13.04 4.87 2.57
CA LYS A 425 -13.42 3.91 1.51
C LYS A 425 -14.82 4.13 0.98
N ALA A 426 -15.78 4.51 1.82
CA ALA A 426 -17.13 4.87 1.36
C ALA A 426 -17.09 6.12 0.48
N LEU A 427 -16.31 7.14 0.88
CA LEU A 427 -16.11 8.38 0.13
C LEU A 427 -15.42 8.13 -1.23
N ALA A 428 -14.41 7.25 -1.26
CA ALA A 428 -13.72 6.86 -2.49
C ALA A 428 -14.60 6.04 -3.45
N CYS A 429 -15.61 5.33 -2.92
CA CYS A 429 -16.62 4.64 -3.72
C CYS A 429 -17.57 5.66 -4.39
N ASP A 430 -18.24 6.47 -3.59
CA ASP A 430 -19.20 7.47 -4.04
C ASP A 430 -19.27 8.61 -3.02
N ALA A 431 -18.87 9.81 -3.44
CA ALA A 431 -18.88 10.95 -2.55
C ALA A 431 -20.28 11.55 -2.34
N ASP A 432 -21.23 11.25 -3.23
CA ASP A 432 -22.63 11.68 -3.10
C ASP A 432 -23.29 11.09 -1.85
N VAL A 433 -22.69 10.04 -1.27
CA VAL A 433 -23.07 9.47 0.04
C VAL A 433 -23.18 10.56 1.11
N PHE A 434 -22.24 11.50 1.12
CA PHE A 434 -22.21 12.59 2.08
C PHE A 434 -22.87 13.86 1.53
N LEU A 435 -22.68 14.16 0.24
CA LEU A 435 -23.23 15.40 -0.34
C LEU A 435 -24.77 15.41 -0.45
N MET A 436 -25.40 14.23 -0.52
CA MET A 436 -26.86 14.11 -0.63
C MET A 436 -27.56 13.90 0.73
N ASP A 437 -26.81 13.83 1.83
CA ASP A 437 -27.35 13.66 3.18
C ASP A 437 -26.63 14.61 4.16
N ASP A 438 -27.22 15.79 4.33
CA ASP A 438 -26.71 16.82 5.24
C ASP A 438 -26.52 16.28 6.67
N SER A 439 -27.39 15.41 7.16
CA SER A 439 -27.29 14.89 8.52
C SER A 439 -26.04 14.02 8.73
N LEU A 440 -25.70 13.21 7.71
CA LEU A 440 -24.49 12.38 7.73
C LEU A 440 -23.24 13.25 7.60
N LEU A 441 -23.29 14.24 6.72
CA LEU A 441 -22.20 15.19 6.50
C LEU A 441 -21.90 16.01 7.76
N GLU A 442 -22.92 16.58 8.41
CA GLU A 442 -22.76 17.33 9.67
C GLU A 442 -22.19 16.45 10.78
N ASN A 443 -22.61 15.18 10.87
CA ASN A 443 -22.04 14.25 11.85
C ASN A 443 -20.55 13.99 11.58
N VAL A 444 -20.14 13.79 10.32
CA VAL A 444 -18.73 13.64 9.95
C VAL A 444 -17.93 14.90 10.31
N PHE A 445 -18.42 16.09 9.93
CA PHE A 445 -17.74 17.36 10.22
C PHE A 445 -17.62 17.59 11.74
N GLY A 446 -18.67 17.38 12.51
CA GLY A 446 -18.65 17.47 13.97
C GLY A 446 -17.68 16.47 14.63
N ARG A 447 -17.58 15.26 14.09
CA ARG A 447 -16.59 14.27 14.57
C ARG A 447 -15.16 14.64 14.21
N ILE A 448 -14.91 15.24 13.04
CA ILE A 448 -13.59 15.78 12.70
C ILE A 448 -13.22 16.93 13.65
N SER A 449 -14.17 17.82 13.96
CA SER A 449 -13.98 18.95 14.88
C SER A 449 -13.69 18.51 16.32
N SER A 450 -14.17 17.34 16.75
CA SER A 450 -13.96 16.79 18.11
C SER A 450 -12.75 15.88 18.24
N LEU A 451 -12.01 15.61 17.14
CA LEU A 451 -10.79 14.81 17.20
C LEU A 451 -9.71 15.53 18.03
N SER A 452 -9.16 14.80 19.01
CA SER A 452 -8.01 15.26 19.75
C SER A 452 -6.77 15.33 18.86
N SER A 453 -6.03 16.44 18.95
CA SER A 453 -4.83 16.74 18.16
C SER A 453 -3.61 15.86 18.47
N HIS A 454 -3.71 14.93 19.43
CA HIS A 454 -2.57 14.21 19.98
C HIS A 454 -2.11 12.98 19.18
N ASP A 455 -2.92 12.45 18.25
CA ASP A 455 -2.51 11.34 17.38
C ASP A 455 -2.18 11.84 15.95
N PRO A 456 -0.89 12.01 15.60
CA PRO A 456 -0.49 12.54 14.30
C PRO A 456 -0.87 11.60 13.14
N ASN A 457 -0.92 10.28 13.38
CA ASN A 457 -1.23 9.32 12.31
C ASN A 457 -2.72 9.33 11.94
N THR A 458 -3.59 9.44 12.95
CA THR A 458 -5.03 9.63 12.71
C THR A 458 -5.30 10.98 12.05
N ARG A 459 -4.62 12.06 12.48
CA ARG A 459 -4.73 13.38 11.84
C ARG A 459 -4.36 13.33 10.36
N GLU A 460 -3.21 12.75 10.03
CA GLU A 460 -2.76 12.63 8.63
C GLU A 460 -3.75 11.84 7.79
N THR A 461 -4.26 10.72 8.31
CA THR A 461 -5.26 9.88 7.63
C THR A 461 -6.55 10.65 7.38
N VAL A 462 -7.06 11.38 8.37
CA VAL A 462 -8.31 12.15 8.23
C VAL A 462 -8.16 13.30 7.22
N VAL A 463 -7.06 14.04 7.29
CA VAL A 463 -6.82 15.15 6.34
C VAL A 463 -6.70 14.62 4.90
N LYS A 464 -5.85 13.61 4.68
CA LYS A 464 -5.54 13.10 3.34
C LYS A 464 -6.64 12.24 2.74
N ASP A 465 -7.27 11.38 3.53
CA ASP A 465 -8.19 10.38 3.02
C ASP A 465 -9.68 10.74 3.23
N VAL A 466 -9.99 11.80 3.99
CA VAL A 466 -11.37 12.24 4.24
C VAL A 466 -11.59 13.72 3.86
N VAL A 467 -10.86 14.66 4.46
CA VAL A 467 -11.10 16.10 4.24
C VAL A 467 -10.80 16.53 2.80
N ILE A 468 -9.60 16.21 2.29
CA ILE A 468 -9.22 16.56 0.91
C ILE A 468 -10.15 15.88 -0.12
N PRO A 469 -10.49 14.58 -0.01
CA PRO A 469 -11.43 13.97 -0.93
C PRO A 469 -12.87 14.53 -0.82
N LEU A 470 -13.30 15.00 0.35
CA LEU A 470 -14.56 15.75 0.50
C LEU A 470 -14.48 17.09 -0.24
N GLU A 471 -13.38 17.82 -0.08
CA GLU A 471 -13.13 19.07 -0.80
C GLU A 471 -13.20 18.88 -2.33
N ASP A 472 -12.56 17.82 -2.84
CA ASP A 472 -12.66 17.42 -4.25
C ASP A 472 -14.07 17.03 -4.67
N ALA A 473 -14.85 16.41 -3.78
CA ALA A 473 -16.23 16.04 -4.04
C ALA A 473 -17.13 17.27 -4.19
N PHE A 474 -17.03 18.25 -3.29
CA PHE A 474 -17.74 19.52 -3.40
C PHE A 474 -17.38 20.27 -4.68
N THR A 475 -16.10 20.20 -5.08
CA THR A 475 -15.63 20.73 -6.36
C THR A 475 -16.31 20.05 -7.55
N LYS A 476 -16.33 18.72 -7.59
CA LYS A 476 -16.99 17.94 -8.67
C LYS A 476 -18.49 18.21 -8.73
N ALA A 477 -19.13 18.40 -7.58
CA ALA A 477 -20.54 18.76 -7.47
C ALA A 477 -20.84 20.25 -7.82
N ARG A 478 -19.82 21.04 -8.19
CA ARG A 478 -19.92 22.49 -8.45
C ARG A 478 -20.48 23.28 -7.27
N ASN A 479 -20.23 22.80 -6.06
CA ASN A 479 -20.70 23.42 -4.82
C ASN A 479 -19.53 23.75 -3.87
N PHE A 480 -18.38 24.12 -4.43
CA PHE A 480 -17.17 24.41 -3.65
C PHE A 480 -17.37 25.56 -2.65
N SER A 481 -18.19 26.57 -2.97
CA SER A 481 -18.53 27.65 -2.04
C SER A 481 -19.14 27.16 -0.73
N SER A 482 -19.99 26.12 -0.76
CA SER A 482 -20.57 25.55 0.46
C SER A 482 -19.54 24.81 1.31
N PHE A 483 -18.53 24.19 0.70
CA PHE A 483 -17.43 23.58 1.47
C PHE A 483 -16.69 24.65 2.28
N ILE A 484 -16.32 25.77 1.66
CA ILE A 484 -15.63 26.88 2.33
C ILE A 484 -16.46 27.41 3.51
N GLN A 485 -17.78 27.53 3.34
CA GLN A 485 -18.69 27.95 4.41
C GLN A 485 -18.73 26.95 5.56
N LYS A 486 -18.92 25.65 5.29
CA LYS A 486 -18.92 24.61 6.33
C LYS A 486 -17.57 24.50 7.05
N TRP A 487 -16.48 24.64 6.31
CA TRP A 487 -15.13 24.67 6.89
C TRP A 487 -14.94 25.87 7.83
N TYR A 488 -15.42 27.06 7.43
CA TYR A 488 -15.44 28.24 8.30
C TYR A 488 -16.28 28.03 9.56
N GLU A 489 -17.47 27.44 9.43
CA GLU A 489 -18.36 27.13 10.56
C GLU A 489 -17.68 26.19 11.57
N CYS A 490 -17.06 25.10 11.10
CA CYS A 490 -16.32 24.17 11.97
C CYS A 490 -15.14 24.83 12.70
N LEU A 491 -14.45 25.75 12.03
CA LEU A 491 -13.38 26.54 12.65
C LEU A 491 -13.94 27.54 13.68
N ALA A 492 -15.10 28.13 13.41
CA ALA A 492 -15.73 29.13 14.29
C ALA A 492 -16.33 28.50 15.57
N GLU A 493 -16.75 27.24 15.51
CA GLU A 493 -17.21 26.47 16.68
C GLU A 493 -16.07 26.05 17.62
N SER A 494 -14.83 26.06 17.14
CA SER A 494 -13.65 25.70 17.94
C SER A 494 -13.33 26.79 18.97
N PRO A 495 -12.88 26.44 20.20
CA PRO A 495 -12.50 27.45 21.19
C PRO A 495 -11.34 28.32 20.67
N GLY A 496 -11.48 29.64 20.76
CA GLY A 496 -10.48 30.57 20.22
C GLY A 496 -9.06 30.33 20.73
N GLU A 497 -8.91 29.95 22.01
CA GLU A 497 -7.60 29.71 22.65
C GLU A 497 -6.92 28.40 22.23
N SER A 498 -7.67 27.45 21.67
CA SER A 498 -7.16 26.13 21.24
C SER A 498 -7.38 25.89 19.74
N LEU A 499 -7.67 26.95 18.97
CA LEU A 499 -7.96 26.84 17.55
C LEU A 499 -6.80 26.21 16.77
N ASP A 500 -5.58 26.48 17.18
CA ASP A 500 -4.34 25.94 16.59
C ASP A 500 -4.20 24.42 16.74
N GLN A 501 -4.94 23.81 17.68
CA GLN A 501 -5.01 22.37 17.85
C GLN A 501 -6.03 21.71 16.91
N SER A 502 -6.94 22.49 16.31
CA SER A 502 -7.96 21.96 15.40
C SER A 502 -7.33 21.30 14.17
N ILE A 503 -7.93 20.20 13.71
CA ILE A 503 -7.54 19.55 12.45
C ILE A 503 -7.81 20.48 11.26
N TRP A 504 -8.83 21.31 11.34
CA TRP A 504 -9.23 22.23 10.28
C TRP A 504 -8.21 23.34 9.97
N VAL A 505 -7.20 23.54 10.82
CA VAL A 505 -6.10 24.52 10.60
C VAL A 505 -4.98 23.96 9.72
N ASP A 506 -5.00 22.65 9.44
CA ASP A 506 -3.93 21.96 8.73
C ASP A 506 -3.50 22.68 7.43
N ASP A 507 -2.19 22.75 7.22
CA ASP A 507 -1.61 23.48 6.09
C ASP A 507 -1.91 22.80 4.75
N GLU A 508 -2.08 21.47 4.74
CA GLU A 508 -2.40 20.71 3.52
C GLU A 508 -3.81 21.03 3.00
N ILE A 509 -4.79 21.28 3.89
CA ILE A 509 -6.14 21.73 3.49
C ILE A 509 -6.04 23.08 2.76
N ARG A 510 -5.32 24.05 3.36
CA ARG A 510 -5.13 25.39 2.77
C ARG A 510 -4.38 25.35 1.44
N LYS A 511 -3.36 24.50 1.32
CA LYS A 511 -2.60 24.32 0.07
C LYS A 511 -3.44 23.68 -1.02
N HIS A 512 -4.23 22.66 -0.69
CA HIS A 512 -5.12 22.01 -1.67
C HIS A 512 -6.17 22.99 -2.19
N LEU A 513 -6.84 23.71 -1.28
CA LEU A 513 -7.78 24.79 -1.60
C LEU A 513 -7.15 25.82 -2.55
N ALA A 514 -5.94 26.29 -2.22
CA ALA A 514 -5.22 27.25 -3.05
C ALA A 514 -4.95 26.74 -4.47
N GLY A 515 -4.63 25.44 -4.61
CA GLY A 515 -4.35 24.82 -5.90
C GLY A 515 -5.59 24.65 -6.78
N ILE A 516 -6.76 24.40 -6.20
CA ILE A 516 -8.00 24.16 -6.95
C ILE A 516 -8.81 25.44 -7.19
N LEU A 517 -8.73 26.43 -6.28
CA LEU A 517 -9.57 27.63 -6.28
C LEU A 517 -9.68 28.32 -7.66
N PRO A 518 -8.58 28.60 -8.40
CA PRO A 518 -8.66 29.28 -9.71
C PRO A 518 -9.45 28.49 -10.75
N SER A 519 -9.43 27.16 -10.67
CA SER A 519 -10.12 26.29 -11.63
C SER A 519 -11.58 26.03 -11.27
N THR A 520 -11.99 26.31 -10.04
CA THR A 520 -13.30 25.91 -9.49
C THR A 520 -14.29 27.05 -9.29
N LEU A 521 -13.82 28.25 -8.96
CA LEU A 521 -14.67 29.40 -8.68
C LEU A 521 -14.50 30.48 -9.75
N THR A 522 -15.59 31.12 -10.14
CA THR A 522 -15.51 32.39 -10.86
C THR A 522 -15.23 33.54 -9.91
N SER A 523 -14.70 34.67 -10.41
CA SER A 523 -14.48 35.88 -9.61
C SER A 523 -15.75 36.35 -8.87
N THR A 524 -16.92 36.23 -9.52
CA THR A 524 -18.22 36.53 -8.90
C THR A 524 -18.62 35.57 -7.78
N GLN A 525 -18.29 34.28 -7.89
CA GLN A 525 -18.53 33.32 -6.81
C GLN A 525 -17.58 33.55 -5.64
N LEU A 526 -16.31 33.85 -5.93
CA LEU A 526 -15.33 34.23 -4.90
C LEU A 526 -15.78 35.46 -4.13
N LEU A 527 -16.27 36.50 -4.82
CA LEU A 527 -16.80 37.70 -4.19
C LEU A 527 -17.92 37.38 -3.19
N ARG A 528 -18.89 36.54 -3.58
CA ARG A 528 -19.99 36.13 -2.70
C ARG A 528 -19.51 35.33 -1.49
N VAL A 529 -18.52 34.46 -1.67
CA VAL A 529 -17.91 33.71 -0.56
C VAL A 529 -17.29 34.70 0.44
N LEU A 530 -16.50 35.67 -0.04
CA LEU A 530 -15.89 36.69 0.81
C LEU A 530 -16.94 37.56 1.53
N GLU A 531 -18.02 37.94 0.85
CA GLU A 531 -19.14 38.68 1.46
C GLU A 531 -19.84 37.89 2.57
N ASN A 532 -20.01 36.58 2.39
CA ASN A 532 -20.61 35.73 3.40
C ASN A 532 -19.68 35.55 4.61
N LEU A 533 -18.37 35.48 4.40
CA LEU A 533 -17.37 35.36 5.47
C LEU A 533 -17.21 36.66 6.28
N ASP A 534 -17.41 37.83 5.66
CA ASP A 534 -17.30 39.16 6.29
C ASP A 534 -18.58 39.59 7.07
N SER A 535 -19.54 38.67 7.26
CA SER A 535 -20.86 38.97 7.83
C SER A 535 -20.89 39.18 9.36
N SER A 536 -19.77 39.00 10.07
CA SER A 536 -19.71 39.05 11.55
C SER A 536 -18.88 40.22 12.09
N ASP A 537 -19.37 40.86 13.17
CA ASP A 537 -18.72 42.02 13.79
C ASP A 537 -17.42 41.68 14.55
N THR A 538 -17.17 40.40 14.89
CA THR A 538 -15.98 39.99 15.65
C THR A 538 -15.01 39.17 14.79
N PRO A 539 -13.71 39.55 14.72
CA PRO A 539 -12.73 38.80 13.94
C PRO A 539 -12.42 37.47 14.64
N SER A 540 -12.78 36.36 13.99
CA SER A 540 -12.46 35.02 14.46
C SER A 540 -11.10 34.57 13.91
N GLY A 541 -10.35 33.77 14.69
CA GLY A 541 -9.17 33.09 14.16
C GLY A 541 -9.52 32.18 12.97
N ALA A 542 -10.77 31.68 12.92
CA ALA A 542 -11.34 30.93 11.80
C ALA A 542 -11.27 31.71 10.48
N LEU A 543 -11.61 33.00 10.50
CA LEU A 543 -11.56 33.85 9.30
C LEU A 543 -10.14 33.94 8.75
N LEU A 544 -9.13 34.07 9.62
CA LEU A 544 -7.73 34.13 9.20
C LEU A 544 -7.26 32.85 8.51
N VAL A 545 -7.71 31.68 8.98
CA VAL A 545 -7.36 30.38 8.39
C VAL A 545 -7.92 30.26 6.97
N VAL A 546 -9.20 30.58 6.79
CA VAL A 546 -9.88 30.49 5.49
C VAL A 546 -9.31 31.52 4.51
N LEU A 547 -9.13 32.77 4.94
CA LEU A 547 -8.55 33.83 4.10
C LEU A 547 -7.09 33.53 3.72
N ASP A 548 -6.33 32.83 4.56
CA ASP A 548 -4.98 32.40 4.19
C ASP A 548 -4.99 31.38 3.05
N GLY A 549 -5.92 30.42 3.07
CA GLY A 549 -6.11 29.48 1.95
C GLY A 549 -6.54 30.20 0.68
N ILE A 550 -7.56 31.08 0.77
CA ILE A 550 -8.07 31.84 -0.39
C ILE A 550 -6.98 32.73 -0.99
N SER A 551 -6.28 33.51 -0.17
CA SER A 551 -5.20 34.38 -0.64
C SER A 551 -4.01 33.61 -1.20
N ALA A 552 -3.77 32.37 -0.80
CA ALA A 552 -2.74 31.54 -1.41
C ALA A 552 -3.10 31.12 -2.85
N GLY A 553 -4.39 30.98 -3.16
CA GLY A 553 -4.87 30.58 -4.49
C GLY A 553 -5.04 31.72 -5.49
N ILE A 554 -5.02 32.98 -5.05
CA ILE A 554 -5.18 34.13 -5.95
C ILE A 554 -3.86 34.40 -6.67
N THR A 555 -3.80 34.01 -7.94
CA THR A 555 -2.64 34.22 -8.83
C THR A 555 -2.95 35.02 -10.08
N GLU A 556 -4.22 35.10 -10.50
CA GLU A 556 -4.64 35.81 -11.72
C GLU A 556 -5.24 37.19 -11.38
N GLU A 557 -5.01 38.16 -12.27
CA GLU A 557 -5.41 39.57 -12.08
C GLU A 557 -6.95 39.76 -11.95
N GLU A 558 -7.74 38.89 -12.57
CA GLU A 558 -9.21 38.93 -12.45
C GLU A 558 -9.67 38.68 -11.00
N PHE A 559 -9.01 37.74 -10.31
CA PHE A 559 -9.31 37.43 -8.92
C PHE A 559 -8.74 38.49 -7.97
N THR A 560 -7.56 39.06 -8.27
CA THR A 560 -6.97 40.10 -7.41
C THR A 560 -7.89 41.32 -7.34
N THR A 561 -8.33 41.85 -8.48
CA THR A 561 -9.22 43.02 -8.55
C THR A 561 -10.54 42.83 -7.78
N THR A 562 -11.04 41.59 -7.74
CA THR A 562 -12.30 41.26 -7.07
C THR A 562 -12.13 41.03 -5.57
N ALA A 563 -11.09 40.30 -5.17
CA ALA A 563 -10.91 39.85 -3.79
C ALA A 563 -10.25 40.91 -2.90
N ASP A 564 -9.38 41.75 -3.45
CA ASP A 564 -8.48 42.62 -2.70
C ASP A 564 -9.21 43.53 -1.70
N SER A 565 -10.13 44.37 -2.18
CA SER A 565 -10.87 45.31 -1.34
C SER A 565 -11.67 44.62 -0.21
N LYS A 566 -12.15 43.40 -0.44
CA LYS A 566 -12.94 42.60 0.51
C LYS A 566 -12.05 41.89 1.53
N ILE A 567 -10.90 41.36 1.10
CA ILE A 567 -9.91 40.80 2.02
C ILE A 567 -9.36 41.92 2.92
N PHE A 568 -9.12 43.11 2.36
CA PHE A 568 -8.73 44.29 3.14
C PHE A 568 -9.77 44.65 4.19
N SER A 569 -11.05 44.76 3.80
CA SER A 569 -12.12 45.09 4.75
C SER A 569 -12.24 44.06 5.87
N ALA A 570 -12.23 42.77 5.51
CA ALA A 570 -12.34 41.67 6.44
C ALA A 570 -11.18 41.61 7.46
N LEU A 571 -9.97 42.07 7.09
CA LEU A 571 -8.79 42.03 7.95
C LEU A 571 -8.57 43.29 8.80
N PHE A 572 -8.98 44.46 8.32
CA PHE A 572 -8.54 45.73 8.92
C PHE A 572 -9.67 46.63 9.40
N ASN A 573 -10.85 46.65 8.76
CA ASN A 573 -11.90 47.59 9.12
C ASN A 573 -12.55 47.20 10.47
N ASP A 574 -12.31 48.02 11.51
CA ASP A 574 -12.90 47.90 12.85
C ASP A 574 -12.68 46.55 13.59
N LYS A 575 -11.64 45.80 13.21
CA LYS A 575 -11.33 44.47 13.80
C LYS A 575 -10.28 44.55 14.92
N THR A 576 -10.52 43.86 16.05
CA THR A 576 -9.52 43.65 17.12
C THR A 576 -9.24 42.17 17.38
N TYR A 577 -7.99 41.75 17.22
CA TYR A 577 -7.56 40.35 17.36
C TYR A 577 -7.07 40.06 18.79
N LYS A 578 -7.99 39.89 19.73
CA LYS A 578 -7.68 39.51 21.12
C LYS A 578 -7.90 38.01 21.33
N ASN A 579 -7.10 37.38 22.18
CA ASN A 579 -7.23 35.96 22.58
C ASN A 579 -7.13 34.94 21.43
N ILE A 580 -6.35 35.25 20.40
CA ILE A 580 -6.07 34.33 19.28
C ILE A 580 -4.62 33.82 19.44
N PRO A 581 -4.36 32.52 19.26
CA PRO A 581 -3.01 31.96 19.30
C PRO A 581 -2.09 32.63 18.28
N SER A 582 -0.82 32.83 18.66
CA SER A 582 0.18 33.46 17.78
C SER A 582 0.36 32.73 16.45
N SER A 583 0.28 31.39 16.45
CA SER A 583 0.31 30.55 15.25
C SER A 583 -0.78 30.95 14.24
N ILE A 584 -1.99 31.26 14.71
CA ILE A 584 -3.10 31.72 13.86
C ILE A 584 -2.96 33.21 13.52
N LEU A 585 -2.53 34.07 14.45
CA LEU A 585 -2.26 35.49 14.18
C LEU A 585 -1.18 35.68 13.11
N SER A 586 -0.23 34.75 13.03
CA SER A 586 0.80 34.74 11.99
C SER A 586 0.21 34.74 10.56
N LEU A 587 -0.97 34.14 10.37
CA LEU A 587 -1.67 34.10 9.09
C LEU A 587 -2.09 35.49 8.62
N ARG A 588 -2.45 36.40 9.53
CA ARG A 588 -2.77 37.80 9.19
C ARG A 588 -1.62 38.48 8.45
N TRP A 589 -0.40 38.28 8.94
CA TRP A 589 0.81 38.84 8.34
C TRP A 589 1.14 38.19 7.01
N ARG A 590 0.90 36.89 6.89
CA ARG A 590 1.06 36.14 5.64
C ARG A 590 0.09 36.65 4.56
N ILE A 591 -1.19 36.82 4.89
CA ILE A 591 -2.21 37.34 3.96
C ILE A 591 -1.84 38.76 3.52
N ALA A 592 -1.52 39.66 4.46
CA ALA A 592 -1.09 41.01 4.13
C ALA A 592 0.16 41.05 3.24
N GLY A 593 1.12 40.13 3.48
CA GLY A 593 2.29 39.98 2.62
C GLY A 593 1.96 39.49 1.20
N ARG A 594 0.87 38.74 1.00
CA ARG A 594 0.37 38.37 -0.35
C ARG A 594 -0.36 39.54 -1.02
N MET A 595 -1.19 40.27 -0.28
CA MET A 595 -1.85 41.48 -0.79
C MET A 595 -0.85 42.49 -1.32
N ALA A 596 0.25 42.73 -0.58
CA ALA A 596 1.33 43.60 -1.04
C ALA A 596 1.98 43.17 -2.37
N SER A 597 1.86 41.89 -2.76
CA SER A 597 2.37 41.41 -4.06
C SER A 597 1.35 41.47 -5.19
N TRP A 598 0.07 41.77 -4.91
CA TRP A 598 -0.98 41.92 -5.92
C TRP A 598 -1.17 43.36 -6.38
N GLU A 599 -0.88 44.31 -5.51
CA GLU A 599 -1.33 45.70 -5.63
C GLU A 599 -0.34 46.65 -6.34
N THR A 600 -0.88 47.80 -6.78
CA THR A 600 -0.08 48.94 -7.26
C THR A 600 0.33 49.86 -6.11
N SER A 601 1.18 50.86 -6.38
CA SER A 601 1.79 51.69 -5.32
C SER A 601 0.79 52.44 -4.41
N GLU A 602 -0.44 52.75 -4.86
CA GLU A 602 -1.41 53.53 -4.06
C GLU A 602 -2.15 52.66 -3.02
N GLU A 603 -2.49 51.41 -3.35
CA GLU A 603 -3.11 50.50 -2.40
C GLU A 603 -2.09 49.99 -1.37
N VAL A 604 -0.84 49.76 -1.79
CA VAL A 604 0.25 49.37 -0.88
C VAL A 604 0.53 50.46 0.17
N ASP A 605 0.35 51.74 -0.19
CA ASP A 605 0.41 52.86 0.76
C ASP A 605 -0.67 52.76 1.83
N ARG A 606 -1.90 52.39 1.44
CA ARG A 606 -3.04 52.18 2.36
C ARG A 606 -2.75 51.00 3.29
N LEU A 607 -2.27 49.89 2.74
CA LEU A 607 -1.87 48.71 3.52
C LEU A 607 -0.77 49.06 4.54
N TRP A 608 0.23 49.85 4.13
CA TRP A 608 1.28 50.29 5.05
C TRP A 608 0.77 51.20 6.16
N ALA A 609 -0.16 52.12 5.87
CA ALA A 609 -0.73 53.02 6.86
C ALA A 609 -1.35 52.27 8.04
N GLU A 610 -2.08 51.18 7.75
CA GLU A 610 -2.69 50.31 8.76
C GLU A 610 -1.66 49.48 9.55
N LEU A 611 -0.68 48.89 8.84
CA LEU A 611 0.24 47.92 9.45
C LEU A 611 1.39 48.55 10.23
N LYS A 612 1.80 49.79 9.90
CA LYS A 612 3.00 50.45 10.44
C LYS A 612 3.05 50.47 11.96
N SER A 613 1.94 50.77 12.62
CA SER A 613 1.87 50.87 14.08
C SER A 613 2.03 49.49 14.74
N ALA A 614 1.37 48.47 14.19
CA ALA A 614 1.40 47.09 14.68
C ALA A 614 2.78 46.43 14.46
N LEU A 615 3.39 46.61 13.28
CA LEU A 615 4.74 46.10 12.99
C LEU A 615 5.79 46.71 13.93
N LYS A 616 5.73 48.02 14.19
CA LYS A 616 6.61 48.67 15.16
C LYS A 616 6.43 48.14 16.58
N ARG A 617 5.20 47.75 16.95
CA ARG A 617 4.90 47.15 18.25
C ARG A 617 5.46 45.74 18.36
N ILE A 618 5.29 44.91 17.33
CA ILE A 618 5.84 43.54 17.28
C ILE A 618 7.36 43.56 17.33
N LEU A 619 8.01 44.42 16.53
CA LEU A 619 9.46 44.58 16.57
C LEU A 619 9.98 44.86 17.99
N LYS A 620 9.25 45.68 18.77
CA LYS A 620 9.62 46.05 20.14
C LYS A 620 9.28 45.00 21.20
N LYS A 621 8.18 44.25 21.03
CA LYS A 621 7.59 43.42 22.11
C LYS A 621 7.48 41.92 21.81
N GLY A 622 7.35 41.51 20.55
CA GLY A 622 7.17 40.10 20.17
C GLY A 622 8.45 39.31 20.33
N ALA A 623 8.40 38.04 20.73
CA ALA A 623 9.59 37.20 20.85
C ALA A 623 10.07 36.71 19.48
N LEU A 624 11.37 36.49 19.26
CA LEU A 624 11.86 35.98 17.97
C LEU A 624 11.45 34.52 17.71
N SER A 625 11.23 33.74 18.76
CA SER A 625 10.69 32.37 18.64
C SER A 625 9.21 32.33 18.25
N ASP A 626 8.54 33.47 18.22
CA ASP A 626 7.10 33.58 18.05
C ASP A 626 6.70 33.56 16.57
N PRO A 627 5.83 32.64 16.11
CA PRO A 627 5.44 32.55 14.70
C PRO A 627 4.88 33.86 14.13
N GLU A 628 4.10 34.61 14.92
CA GLU A 628 3.59 35.92 14.52
C GLU A 628 4.73 36.90 14.19
N THR A 629 5.78 36.93 15.02
CA THR A 629 6.91 37.84 14.83
C THR A 629 7.69 37.51 13.55
N PHE A 630 7.79 36.23 13.19
CA PHE A 630 8.46 35.81 11.96
C PHE A 630 7.64 36.16 10.71
N GLU A 631 6.34 35.88 10.70
CA GLU A 631 5.48 36.27 9.58
C GLU A 631 5.38 37.80 9.42
N ALA A 632 5.37 38.56 10.53
CA ALA A 632 5.41 40.02 10.50
C ALA A 632 6.69 40.57 9.82
N PHE A 633 7.85 39.95 10.10
CA PHE A 633 9.10 40.27 9.41
C PHE A 633 9.01 40.00 7.90
N LYS A 634 8.48 38.83 7.50
CA LYS A 634 8.29 38.50 6.08
C LYS A 634 7.33 39.46 5.38
N CYS A 635 6.26 39.86 6.06
CA CYS A 635 5.31 40.87 5.59
C CYS A 635 6.01 42.22 5.35
N CYS A 636 6.83 42.68 6.28
CA CYS A 636 7.62 43.92 6.14
C CYS A 636 8.51 43.88 4.90
N HIS A 637 9.21 42.75 4.67
CA HIS A 637 10.02 42.56 3.47
C HIS A 637 9.19 42.55 2.18
N LYS A 638 8.04 41.86 2.16
CA LYS A 638 7.12 41.83 0.99
C LYS A 638 6.64 43.23 0.61
N ILE A 639 6.23 44.04 1.60
CA ILE A 639 5.80 45.43 1.37
C ILE A 639 6.97 46.30 0.91
N TRP A 640 8.18 46.07 1.45
CA TRP A 640 9.39 46.75 0.97
C TRP A 640 9.65 46.44 -0.51
N LEU A 641 9.55 45.17 -0.89
CA LEU A 641 9.72 44.75 -2.29
C LEU A 641 8.70 45.44 -3.22
N ALA A 642 7.44 45.57 -2.79
CA ALA A 642 6.42 46.27 -3.56
C ALA A 642 6.67 47.80 -3.69
N ASN A 643 7.37 48.39 -2.73
CA ASN A 643 7.80 49.79 -2.75
C ASN A 643 9.16 50.01 -3.43
N TYR A 644 9.78 48.96 -3.98
CA TYR A 644 11.10 49.03 -4.56
C TYR A 644 11.04 48.92 -6.09
N PRO A 645 11.75 49.78 -6.86
CA PRO A 645 12.54 50.94 -6.42
C PRO A 645 11.76 52.26 -6.43
N GLY A 646 12.06 53.16 -5.49
CA GLY A 646 11.59 54.56 -5.47
C GLY A 646 10.22 54.81 -4.85
N GLY A 647 9.59 53.82 -4.21
CA GLY A 647 8.28 53.97 -3.57
C GLY A 647 8.30 54.91 -2.36
N LYS A 648 7.16 55.54 -2.10
CA LYS A 648 6.96 56.55 -1.05
C LYS A 648 7.38 56.08 0.35
N HIS A 649 7.22 54.79 0.64
CA HIS A 649 7.49 54.22 1.96
C HIS A 649 8.77 53.39 2.02
N GLN A 650 9.56 53.33 0.94
CA GLN A 650 10.76 52.50 0.84
C GLN A 650 11.74 52.72 2.01
N ALA A 651 12.10 53.97 2.31
CA ALA A 651 13.08 54.28 3.36
C ALA A 651 12.60 53.87 4.77
N ASP A 652 11.30 54.06 5.04
CA ASP A 652 10.69 53.68 6.32
C ASP A 652 10.65 52.15 6.50
N LEU A 653 10.33 51.41 5.43
CA LEU A 653 10.29 49.94 5.38
C LEU A 653 11.67 49.32 5.47
N ALA A 654 12.66 49.90 4.76
CA ALA A 654 14.06 49.50 4.85
C ALA A 654 14.55 49.64 6.29
N LYS A 655 14.38 50.82 6.91
CA LYS A 655 14.74 51.03 8.32
C LYS A 655 14.07 50.07 9.29
N LEU A 656 12.81 49.70 9.05
CA LEU A 656 12.12 48.76 9.91
C LEU A 656 12.66 47.33 9.74
N THR A 657 12.91 46.91 8.50
CA THR A 657 13.50 45.61 8.17
C THR A 657 14.91 45.49 8.76
N LEU A 658 15.75 46.51 8.61
CA LEU A 658 17.09 46.57 9.19
C LEU A 658 17.05 46.38 10.72
N LYS A 659 16.13 47.05 11.43
CA LYS A 659 15.97 46.86 12.88
C LYS A 659 15.54 45.46 13.30
N PHE A 660 14.74 44.78 12.48
CA PHE A 660 14.46 43.36 12.70
C PHE A 660 15.75 42.53 12.59
N LEU A 661 16.55 42.78 11.57
CA LEU A 661 17.81 42.06 11.36
C LEU A 661 18.85 42.37 12.44
N GLU A 662 18.97 43.61 12.90
CA GLU A 662 19.81 43.99 14.04
C GLU A 662 19.42 43.22 15.30
N ARG A 663 18.11 43.02 15.51
CA ARG A 663 17.60 42.23 16.63
C ARG A 663 17.93 40.75 16.49
N VAL A 664 17.82 40.17 15.30
CA VAL A 664 18.25 38.79 15.00
C VAL A 664 19.76 38.62 15.19
N SER A 665 20.57 39.56 14.68
CA SER A 665 22.03 39.58 14.88
C SER A 665 22.39 39.69 16.37
N SER A 666 21.66 40.50 17.14
CA SER A 666 21.88 40.62 18.59
C SER A 666 21.50 39.33 19.34
N ASP A 667 20.40 38.68 18.94
CA ASP A 667 19.97 37.38 19.50
C ASP A 667 21.00 36.28 19.23
N MET A 668 21.52 36.22 18.01
CA MET A 668 22.62 35.32 17.65
C MET A 668 23.88 35.58 18.48
N LYS A 669 24.26 36.85 18.74
CA LYS A 669 25.41 37.16 19.61
C LYS A 669 25.19 36.74 21.07
N ALA A 670 23.94 36.82 21.55
CA ALA A 670 23.59 36.51 22.93
C ALA A 670 23.39 35.01 23.18
N ASN A 671 22.85 34.27 22.22
CA ASN A 671 22.47 32.87 22.35
C ASN A 671 23.40 31.94 21.57
N THR A 672 23.75 30.81 22.19
CA THR A 672 24.61 29.79 21.56
C THR A 672 23.82 28.88 20.60
N GLU A 673 22.52 28.72 20.81
CA GLU A 673 21.64 27.92 19.94
C GLU A 673 20.97 28.80 18.87
N LEU A 674 21.06 28.36 17.61
CA LEU A 674 20.50 29.07 16.45
C LEU A 674 19.01 28.77 16.20
N SER A 675 18.35 27.97 17.03
CA SER A 675 16.99 27.47 16.77
C SER A 675 15.95 28.58 16.55
N THR A 676 16.05 29.68 17.31
CA THR A 676 15.17 30.86 17.20
C THR A 676 15.43 31.71 15.95
N SER A 677 16.71 31.91 15.63
CA SER A 677 17.15 32.80 14.55
C SER A 677 17.22 32.09 13.20
N ARG A 678 17.25 30.76 13.16
CA ARG A 678 17.42 29.96 11.94
C ARG A 678 16.36 30.22 10.86
N PRO A 679 15.05 30.31 11.16
CA PRO A 679 14.04 30.62 10.14
C PRO A 679 14.25 32.00 9.50
N TYR A 680 14.70 32.98 10.29
CA TYR A 680 15.05 34.32 9.80
C TYR A 680 16.25 34.27 8.88
N ILE A 681 17.33 33.58 9.27
CA ILE A 681 18.55 33.45 8.47
C ILE A 681 18.26 32.82 7.12
N ASP A 682 17.54 31.69 7.09
CA ASP A 682 17.18 31.01 5.85
C ASP A 682 16.34 31.92 4.93
N TYR A 683 15.39 32.67 5.50
CA TYR A 683 14.59 33.62 4.72
C TYR A 683 15.43 34.79 4.20
N VAL A 684 16.27 35.39 5.04
CA VAL A 684 17.14 36.52 4.68
C VAL A 684 18.04 36.15 3.52
N PHE A 685 18.73 35.03 3.63
CA PHE A 685 19.68 34.58 2.63
C PHE A 685 19.03 34.20 1.29
N ARG A 686 17.78 33.75 1.29
CA ARG A 686 17.04 33.46 0.06
C ARG A 686 16.49 34.70 -0.64
N PHE A 687 16.06 35.71 0.10
CA PHE A 687 15.17 36.73 -0.49
C PHE A 687 15.65 38.17 -0.40
N LEU A 688 16.56 38.50 0.52
CA LEU A 688 17.01 39.89 0.73
C LEU A 688 18.25 40.31 -0.09
N PRO A 689 19.13 39.45 -0.63
CA PRO A 689 20.29 39.89 -1.41
C PRO A 689 19.97 40.87 -2.55
N ARG A 690 18.86 40.66 -3.29
CA ARG A 690 18.41 41.58 -4.35
C ARG A 690 18.17 43.03 -3.92
N LEU A 691 17.91 43.27 -2.64
CA LEU A 691 17.67 44.62 -2.10
C LEU A 691 18.98 45.31 -1.67
N ALA A 692 20.10 44.60 -1.69
CA ALA A 692 21.40 45.08 -1.23
C ALA A 692 22.28 45.67 -2.37
N ASP A 693 21.82 45.66 -3.61
CA ASP A 693 22.65 45.98 -4.80
C ASP A 693 22.77 47.49 -5.11
N ILE A 694 22.05 48.36 -4.37
CA ILE A 694 22.11 49.81 -4.63
C ILE A 694 23.23 50.48 -3.80
N PRO A 695 24.12 51.29 -4.42
CA PRO A 695 25.27 51.91 -3.75
C PRO A 695 24.95 53.11 -2.83
N LYS A 696 23.71 53.29 -2.34
CA LYS A 696 23.35 54.43 -1.48
C LYS A 696 22.34 54.06 -0.38
N GLY A 697 22.55 54.66 0.80
CA GLY A 697 21.59 54.64 1.92
C GLY A 697 21.42 53.26 2.56
N GLU A 698 20.17 52.91 2.84
CA GLU A 698 19.77 51.71 3.59
C GLU A 698 20.19 50.37 2.95
N ALA A 699 20.52 50.34 1.66
CA ALA A 699 21.03 49.15 0.98
C ALA A 699 22.46 48.77 1.42
N VAL A 700 23.29 49.76 1.80
CA VAL A 700 24.63 49.51 2.36
C VAL A 700 24.51 48.89 3.75
N ASP A 701 23.61 49.43 4.59
CA ASP A 701 23.34 48.89 5.92
C ASP A 701 22.80 47.45 5.84
N LEU A 702 21.96 47.15 4.83
CA LEU A 702 21.47 45.78 4.60
C LEU A 702 22.60 44.82 4.22
N LYS A 703 23.46 45.24 3.28
CA LYS A 703 24.63 44.45 2.87
C LYS A 703 25.50 44.10 4.07
N ASP A 704 25.81 45.09 4.91
CA ASP A 704 26.66 44.91 6.09
C ASP A 704 26.00 43.96 7.11
N LEU A 705 24.69 44.06 7.30
CA LEU A 705 23.94 43.12 8.15
C LEU A 705 23.89 41.70 7.59
N ILE A 706 23.70 41.50 6.28
CA ILE A 706 23.78 40.17 5.65
C ILE A 706 25.16 39.56 5.88
N VAL A 707 26.22 40.35 5.72
CA VAL A 707 27.61 39.93 5.94
C VAL A 707 27.89 39.63 7.43
N ASP A 708 27.31 40.40 8.36
CA ASP A 708 27.38 40.14 9.81
C ASP A 708 26.67 38.82 10.16
N LEU A 709 25.44 38.60 9.66
CA LEU A 709 24.67 37.37 9.86
C LEU A 709 25.38 36.15 9.28
N PHE A 710 25.96 36.27 8.08
CA PHE A 710 26.79 35.23 7.47
C PHE A 710 27.96 34.84 8.39
N SER A 711 28.68 35.83 8.91
CA SER A 711 29.85 35.62 9.76
C SER A 711 29.49 34.95 11.09
N GLN A 712 28.37 35.35 11.70
CA GLN A 712 27.90 34.74 12.94
C GLN A 712 27.40 33.32 12.72
N THR A 713 26.74 33.06 11.58
CA THR A 713 26.30 31.71 11.21
C THR A 713 27.48 30.78 10.96
N GLU A 714 28.59 31.30 10.41
CA GLU A 714 29.87 30.58 10.34
C GLU A 714 30.45 30.31 11.73
N GLN A 715 30.43 31.29 12.64
CA GLN A 715 31.04 31.19 13.97
C GLN A 715 30.32 30.23 14.93
N HIS A 716 29.00 30.12 14.85
CA HIS A 716 28.18 29.31 15.76
C HIS A 716 28.21 27.81 15.46
N HIS A 717 28.76 27.39 14.31
CA HIS A 717 28.86 25.98 13.95
C HIS A 717 30.30 25.47 14.02
N ILE A 718 30.64 24.86 15.15
CA ILE A 718 31.76 23.91 15.24
C ILE A 718 31.24 22.55 14.79
N ILE A 719 31.53 22.18 13.55
CA ILE A 719 31.55 20.83 12.94
C ILE A 719 30.62 19.81 13.63
N SER A 720 29.39 19.68 13.11
CA SER A 720 28.72 18.37 13.13
C SER A 720 29.63 17.39 12.40
N LYS A 721 29.75 16.14 12.88
CA LYS A 721 30.60 15.09 12.28
C LYS A 721 30.26 14.77 10.81
N ASP A 722 29.20 15.34 10.26
CA ASP A 722 28.79 15.16 8.87
C ASP A 722 29.48 16.16 7.93
N THR A 723 30.12 15.61 6.90
CA THR A 723 30.96 16.20 5.86
C THR A 723 30.34 17.28 4.95
N LEU A 724 29.21 17.89 5.33
CA LEU A 724 28.50 18.88 4.52
C LEU A 724 28.58 20.26 5.17
N LEU A 725 28.82 21.29 4.35
CA LEU A 725 28.69 22.66 4.82
C LEU A 725 27.28 22.89 5.38
N ASN A 726 27.20 23.78 6.37
CA ASN A 726 25.98 24.19 7.03
C ASN A 726 24.87 24.48 6.01
N ASP A 727 23.79 23.69 6.05
CA ASP A 727 22.58 23.90 5.24
C ASP A 727 22.01 25.33 5.38
N ALA A 728 22.49 26.13 6.35
CA ALA A 728 22.09 27.54 6.53
C ALA A 728 22.70 28.46 5.51
N LEU A 729 23.95 28.22 5.10
CA LEU A 729 24.72 29.16 4.28
C LEU A 729 24.48 28.92 2.79
N ARG A 730 24.11 27.68 2.43
CA ARG A 730 23.81 27.26 1.06
C ARG A 730 22.78 28.17 0.36
N PRO A 731 21.66 28.58 1.00
CA PRO A 731 20.69 29.46 0.36
C PRO A 731 21.24 30.83 -0.02
N LEU A 732 22.29 31.34 0.64
CA LEU A 732 22.95 32.61 0.27
C LEU A 732 23.95 32.39 -0.87
N LEU A 733 24.82 31.38 -0.74
CA LEU A 733 25.93 31.15 -1.66
C LEU A 733 25.48 30.63 -3.03
N GLN A 734 24.28 30.06 -3.12
CA GLN A 734 23.64 29.61 -4.37
C GLN A 734 22.56 30.59 -4.86
N ASN A 735 22.47 31.78 -4.26
CA ASN A 735 21.49 32.79 -4.65
C ASN A 735 21.97 33.56 -5.88
N PHE A 736 21.23 33.50 -6.99
CA PHE A 736 21.54 34.26 -8.21
C PHE A 736 21.72 35.77 -7.95
N ASP A 737 20.88 36.37 -7.11
CA ASP A 737 20.97 37.79 -6.76
C ASP A 737 22.28 38.12 -6.01
N CYS A 738 22.84 37.14 -5.29
CA CYS A 738 24.15 37.28 -4.65
C CYS A 738 25.29 37.08 -5.65
N GLU A 739 25.13 36.17 -6.63
CA GLU A 739 26.13 35.92 -7.67
C GLU A 739 26.35 37.14 -8.58
N ASP A 740 25.29 37.90 -8.85
CA ASP A 740 25.35 39.09 -9.70
C ASP A 740 25.97 40.31 -8.99
N SER A 741 25.98 40.35 -7.66
CA SER A 741 26.51 41.48 -6.88
C SER A 741 27.97 41.27 -6.46
N GLU A 742 28.92 41.71 -7.30
CA GLU A 742 30.37 41.59 -7.02
C GLU A 742 30.76 42.21 -5.66
N ALA A 743 30.11 43.31 -5.28
CA ALA A 743 30.35 43.99 -4.02
C ALA A 743 29.91 43.16 -2.81
N LEU A 744 28.80 42.43 -2.89
CA LEU A 744 28.32 41.53 -1.83
C LEU A 744 29.21 40.29 -1.74
N ILE A 745 29.57 39.66 -2.88
CA ILE A 745 30.50 38.53 -2.91
C ILE A 745 31.84 38.93 -2.29
N ASP A 746 32.37 40.11 -2.62
CA ASP A 746 33.64 40.59 -2.06
C ASP A 746 33.59 40.72 -0.54
N ALA A 747 32.49 41.27 -0.02
CA ALA A 747 32.29 41.39 1.42
C ALA A 747 32.10 40.03 2.12
N LEU A 748 31.45 39.06 1.47
CA LEU A 748 31.24 37.71 2.03
C LEU A 748 32.52 36.87 2.01
N ILE A 749 33.29 36.91 0.91
CA ILE A 749 34.49 36.07 0.74
C ILE A 749 35.74 36.64 1.40
N SER A 750 35.81 37.96 1.61
CA SER A 750 36.95 38.61 2.26
C SER A 750 37.20 38.08 3.66
N LYS A 751 36.15 37.87 4.47
CA LYS A 751 36.26 37.37 5.85
C LYS A 751 36.88 35.96 5.95
N PRO A 752 36.40 34.93 5.21
CA PRO A 752 37.09 33.64 5.13
C PRO A 752 38.54 33.74 4.64
N LEU A 753 38.82 34.61 3.67
CA LEU A 753 40.19 34.82 3.18
C LEU A 753 41.10 35.47 4.22
N ASP A 754 40.59 36.44 4.98
CA ASP A 754 41.30 37.07 6.09
C ASP A 754 41.59 36.05 7.21
N GLY A 755 40.65 35.14 7.47
CA GLY A 755 40.84 34.03 8.43
C GLY A 755 41.98 33.08 8.05
N LEU A 756 42.23 32.87 6.74
CA LEU A 756 43.39 32.09 6.28
C LEU A 756 44.72 32.85 6.39
N ASP A 757 44.68 34.18 6.32
CA ASP A 757 45.85 35.06 6.25
C ASP A 757 46.32 35.61 7.60
N ASN A 758 45.85 35.04 8.71
CA ASN A 758 46.10 35.53 10.07
C ASN A 758 47.60 35.84 10.30
N LYS A 759 47.89 37.09 10.66
CA LYS A 759 49.24 37.65 10.66
C LYS A 759 50.03 37.26 11.91
N GLU A 760 51.20 36.68 11.67
CA GLU A 760 52.42 36.69 12.48
C GLU A 760 52.69 35.61 13.55
N SER A 761 51.78 34.69 13.92
CA SER A 761 52.16 33.60 14.86
C SER A 761 51.51 32.23 14.69
N GLU A 762 50.32 32.11 14.08
CA GLU A 762 49.61 30.83 13.93
C GLU A 762 49.00 30.65 12.54
N SER A 763 49.05 29.42 12.00
CA SER A 763 48.46 29.12 10.69
C SER A 763 46.93 29.02 10.78
N GLY A 764 46.23 29.99 10.19
CA GLY A 764 44.76 30.01 10.07
C GLY A 764 44.17 28.77 9.38
N TRP A 765 44.97 28.08 8.55
CA TRP A 765 44.59 26.80 7.94
C TRP A 765 44.51 25.66 8.96
N THR A 766 45.41 25.65 9.95
CA THR A 766 45.55 24.55 10.91
C THR A 766 44.82 24.76 12.23
N GLN A 767 44.30 25.96 12.47
CA GLN A 767 43.47 26.25 13.63
C GLN A 767 42.16 25.42 13.63
N PRO A 768 41.49 25.26 14.79
CA PRO A 768 40.22 24.55 14.88
C PRO A 768 39.16 25.05 13.89
N ARG A 769 39.15 26.37 13.62
CA ARG A 769 38.26 27.04 12.65
C ARG A 769 38.76 26.96 11.20
N GLY A 770 39.99 26.53 10.96
CA GLY A 770 40.55 26.45 9.60
C GLY A 770 39.77 25.49 8.69
N LEU A 771 39.30 24.35 9.22
CA LEU A 771 38.51 23.40 8.42
C LEU A 771 37.15 24.00 8.00
N SER A 772 36.46 24.73 8.88
CA SER A 772 35.18 25.39 8.55
C SER A 772 35.38 26.47 7.49
N THR A 773 36.43 27.29 7.62
CA THR A 773 36.77 28.32 6.63
C THR A 773 37.08 27.73 5.25
N LEU A 774 37.81 26.61 5.19
CA LEU A 774 38.08 25.91 3.94
C LEU A 774 36.82 25.34 3.28
N LEU A 775 35.91 24.80 4.09
CA LEU A 775 34.62 24.31 3.62
C LEU A 775 33.78 25.47 3.06
N VAL A 776 33.73 26.64 3.73
CA VAL A 776 32.99 27.82 3.24
C VAL A 776 33.52 28.28 1.87
N LEU A 777 34.83 28.37 1.70
CA LEU A 777 35.45 28.72 0.42
C LEU A 777 35.16 27.68 -0.68
N LEU A 778 34.96 26.42 -0.31
CA LEU A 778 34.58 25.35 -1.22
C LEU A 778 33.13 25.43 -1.71
N ASP A 779 32.27 26.23 -1.09
CA ASP A 779 30.86 26.34 -1.46
C ASP A 779 30.54 27.57 -2.31
N PHE A 780 31.37 28.62 -2.28
CA PHE A 780 31.25 29.74 -3.22
C PHE A 780 31.26 29.26 -4.68
N PRO A 781 30.51 29.86 -5.61
CA PRO A 781 30.62 29.53 -7.02
C PRO A 781 32.06 29.74 -7.52
N ARG A 782 32.48 29.03 -8.57
CA ARG A 782 33.88 29.12 -9.06
C ARG A 782 34.18 30.53 -9.57
N GLU A 783 33.16 31.18 -10.09
CA GLU A 783 33.09 32.54 -10.60
C GLU A 783 33.46 33.56 -9.52
N ALA A 784 33.10 33.31 -8.25
CA ALA A 784 33.48 34.14 -7.12
C ALA A 784 34.99 34.10 -6.81
N LEU A 785 35.73 33.09 -7.28
CA LEU A 785 37.18 32.97 -7.09
C LEU A 785 37.94 33.73 -8.20
N THR A 786 37.87 35.06 -8.13
CA THR A 786 38.60 35.95 -9.04
C THR A 786 40.12 35.69 -8.99
N LYS A 787 40.85 36.13 -10.03
CA LYS A 787 42.31 35.96 -10.12
C LYS A 787 43.04 36.48 -8.88
N GLY A 788 42.59 37.60 -8.31
CA GLY A 788 43.16 38.18 -7.08
C GLY A 788 42.96 37.26 -5.87
N ARG A 789 41.74 36.79 -5.65
CA ARG A 789 41.38 35.90 -4.54
C ARG A 789 42.08 34.54 -4.64
N ARG A 790 42.19 33.97 -5.85
CA ARG A 790 42.96 32.74 -6.09
C ARG A 790 44.44 32.88 -5.78
N LYS A 791 45.07 33.99 -6.22
CA LYS A 791 46.47 34.29 -5.87
C LYS A 791 46.64 34.40 -4.35
N ARG A 792 45.70 35.02 -3.66
CA ARG A 792 45.69 35.16 -2.21
C ARG A 792 45.69 33.79 -1.51
N ILE A 793 44.75 32.90 -1.86
CA ILE A 793 44.67 31.53 -1.32
C ILE A 793 45.96 30.74 -1.57
N ILE A 794 46.47 30.75 -2.80
CA ILE A 794 47.70 29.99 -3.14
C ILE A 794 48.92 30.54 -2.42
N SER A 795 49.01 31.87 -2.23
CA SER A 795 50.12 32.49 -1.50
C SER A 795 50.08 32.11 -0.01
N SER A 796 48.89 32.14 0.58
CA SER A 796 48.63 31.70 1.96
C SER A 796 48.97 30.23 2.18
N TRP A 797 48.51 29.35 1.29
CA TRP A 797 48.82 27.92 1.32
C TRP A 797 50.33 27.63 1.22
N LYS A 798 51.04 28.34 0.32
CA LYS A 798 52.49 28.19 0.18
C LYS A 798 53.24 28.62 1.43
N HIS A 799 52.78 29.69 2.09
CA HIS A 799 53.39 30.20 3.31
C HIS A 799 53.31 29.17 4.46
N TRP A 800 52.15 28.52 4.64
CA TRP A 800 51.89 27.57 5.72
C TRP A 800 52.00 26.09 5.31
N ARG A 801 52.79 25.79 4.26
CA ARG A 801 52.81 24.46 3.64
C ARG A 801 53.21 23.35 4.62
N SER A 802 54.15 23.62 5.53
CA SER A 802 54.68 22.61 6.45
C SER A 802 53.63 22.19 7.49
N GLU A 803 52.94 23.18 8.05
CA GLU A 803 51.94 23.04 9.10
C GLU A 803 50.68 22.36 8.54
N ILE A 804 50.28 22.74 7.33
CA ILE A 804 49.15 22.12 6.62
C ILE A 804 49.46 20.65 6.33
N ALA A 805 50.68 20.32 5.87
CA ALA A 805 51.07 18.93 5.58
C ALA A 805 51.08 18.07 6.85
N ASP A 806 51.59 18.61 7.95
CA ASP A 806 51.62 17.93 9.24
C ASP A 806 50.21 17.65 9.80
N ARG A 807 49.27 18.62 9.73
CA ARG A 807 47.87 18.38 10.09
C ARG A 807 47.19 17.38 9.13
N ALA A 808 47.40 17.52 7.83
CA ALA A 808 46.82 16.63 6.82
C ALA A 808 47.26 15.17 6.96
N SER A 809 48.46 14.92 7.49
CA SER A 809 48.92 13.56 7.80
C SER A 809 48.16 12.89 8.95
N ARG A 810 47.57 13.70 9.83
CA ARG A 810 46.86 13.26 11.05
C ARG A 810 45.34 13.32 10.91
N ASP A 811 44.82 14.10 9.96
CA ASP A 811 43.39 14.30 9.69
C ASP A 811 43.10 14.15 8.19
N SER A 812 42.54 12.99 7.82
CA SER A 812 42.19 12.68 6.44
C SER A 812 41.11 13.59 5.87
N LEU A 813 40.16 14.06 6.70
CA LEU A 813 39.10 14.97 6.27
C LEU A 813 39.69 16.33 5.93
N PHE A 814 40.59 16.84 6.77
CA PHE A 814 41.34 18.06 6.48
C PHE A 814 42.16 17.93 5.20
N ALA A 815 42.87 16.81 5.01
CA ALA A 815 43.65 16.55 3.80
C ALA A 815 42.80 16.60 2.52
N VAL A 816 41.66 15.90 2.51
CA VAL A 816 40.72 15.90 1.37
C VAL A 816 40.16 17.30 1.10
N THR A 817 39.81 18.04 2.16
CA THR A 817 39.22 19.38 2.03
C THR A 817 40.22 20.38 1.44
N VAL A 818 41.46 20.38 1.91
CA VAL A 818 42.55 21.19 1.35
C VAL A 818 42.76 20.86 -0.13
N LEU A 819 42.85 19.57 -0.49
CA LEU A 819 43.02 19.14 -1.88
C LEU A 819 41.85 19.59 -2.76
N ARG A 820 40.60 19.44 -2.31
CA ARG A 820 39.41 19.91 -3.04
C ARG A 820 39.47 21.41 -3.29
N LEU A 821 39.87 22.21 -2.30
CA LEU A 821 39.96 23.66 -2.45
C LEU A 821 41.03 24.03 -3.46
N LEU A 822 42.23 23.42 -3.37
CA LEU A 822 43.31 23.66 -4.31
C LEU A 822 42.92 23.27 -5.74
N VAL A 823 42.28 22.11 -5.92
CA VAL A 823 41.77 21.67 -7.23
C VAL A 823 40.77 22.70 -7.78
N LYS A 824 39.81 23.16 -6.97
CA LYS A 824 38.83 24.17 -7.38
C LYS A 824 39.48 25.48 -7.80
N VAL A 825 40.47 25.95 -7.04
CA VAL A 825 41.25 27.16 -7.35
C VAL A 825 42.04 27.01 -8.66
N MET A 826 42.61 25.82 -8.91
CA MET A 826 43.43 25.54 -10.10
C MET A 826 42.62 25.22 -11.37
N GLN A 827 41.36 24.80 -11.25
CA GLN A 827 40.52 24.41 -12.39
C GLN A 827 40.09 25.58 -13.29
N GLN A 828 40.07 26.81 -12.80
CA GLN A 828 39.79 27.96 -13.66
C GLN A 828 41.06 28.40 -14.41
N PRO A 829 41.00 28.61 -15.73
CA PRO A 829 42.15 29.07 -16.51
C PRO A 829 42.61 30.43 -15.98
N THR A 830 43.90 30.53 -15.63
CA THR A 830 44.56 31.83 -15.45
C THR A 830 44.86 32.38 -16.83
N PHE A 831 43.86 32.91 -17.52
CA PHE A 831 44.15 33.74 -18.70
C PHE A 831 44.95 34.96 -18.22
N TYR A 832 46.14 35.13 -18.77
CA TYR A 832 46.81 36.41 -18.75
C TYR A 832 45.95 37.32 -19.63
N GLU A 833 45.34 38.35 -19.06
CA GLU A 833 44.94 39.52 -19.84
C GLU A 833 46.20 40.01 -20.55
N VAL A 834 46.38 39.60 -21.79
CA VAL A 834 47.19 40.36 -22.72
C VAL A 834 46.42 41.66 -22.87
N ARG A 835 46.88 42.70 -22.17
CA ARG A 835 46.53 44.08 -22.50
C ARG A 835 46.91 44.29 -23.96
N CYS A 836 45.96 44.14 -24.85
CA CYS A 836 45.99 44.85 -26.11
C CYS A 836 45.48 46.26 -25.81
N HIS A 837 46.41 47.20 -25.71
CA HIS A 837 46.16 48.63 -25.80
C HIS A 837 47.30 49.24 -26.61
N PRO A 838 47.04 50.17 -27.54
CA PRO A 838 45.90 50.32 -28.46
C PRO A 838 46.11 49.55 -29.78
#